data_AF-A0A5Q2RLC3-F1
#
_entry.id   AF-A0A5Q2RLC3-F1
#
_cell.length_a   1.000
_cell.length_b   1.000
_cell.length_c   1.000
_cell.angle_alpha   90.00
_cell.angle_beta   90.00
_cell.angle_gamma   90.00
#
_symmetry.space_group_name_H-M   'P 1'
#
loop_
_entity.id
_entity.type
_entity.pdbx_description
1 polymer ?
#
loop_
_entity_poly.entity_id
_entity_poly.type
_entity_poly.pdbx_seq_one_letter_code
_entity_poly.pdbx_strand_id
1 'polypeptide(L)'
;MADLPSDPGALDPDSIGRREFTTTFRGFDQQEVRAFLNELGRELRMSATREADLRRQLSDAEARAGAAEEPDESRLTALLGEETARILDAAREAAAEIRGKAETKTAQLVREAQDEAAVMTSEASEVLRLRTTEAEEAAAEIRSTAEAERDRLLSDANTEADRVLTEARAEAERLVAEAIEEAERLRAESESAHEQAAAEAAAAVEAGRQEGREMVSEAQVVRERILTDLARRRKSARAQLEQLRAARERLLEAYAVVRRTVDEATTELDLAVPAARRAAEAAGRRVEDEDEMSVEEIEAELDAGRFAGLPLLDTGEVERVPAPSEPAAAAEPEPEPVAEAEPDAEPEMEPAAVAEPEAEPEPEPVAETEPEPDDEPDAEVEDEATVTDIFARLRAEVPEPDEADEDGDELDVEADEAAPADEAAPEDEDHEETVLERRDRDAVPLERDLARMLKRQLADDENDKLDLIRRRGKKDPVDAVLGESDAHRAAYADVVRDVLAAAAEAGAGFAGSLLEDDGIEPQPADVDVEDLVDELVVALVDPIRDKVEDLLEGSEGDDALDGVRACYRQWKGRTGDLAGQYVHAALNRGVYAAIPDGTPVSWVLDDSAGPCPDGADDALGGAIPKGEEFPTGHLHPPAHGNCRCLLVPGVL
;
A
#
# COMPACT_ATOMS: atom_id res chain seq x y z
N MET A 1 -16.71 -25.69 150.53
CA MET A 1 -16.07 -26.10 151.81
C MET A 1 -14.75 -25.36 151.87
N ALA A 2 -14.69 -24.14 152.41
CA ALA A 2 -14.81 -23.80 153.83
C ALA A 2 -13.74 -24.53 154.66
N ASP A 3 -12.61 -23.87 154.86
CA ASP A 3 -11.76 -24.07 156.02
C ASP A 3 -11.62 -22.68 156.67
N LEU A 4 -12.64 -22.32 157.45
CA LEU A 4 -12.63 -21.12 158.28
C LEU A 4 -11.78 -21.46 159.51
N PRO A 5 -10.69 -20.74 159.79
CA PRO A 5 -9.84 -21.04 160.94
C PRO A 5 -10.64 -20.83 162.24
N SER A 6 -10.86 -21.92 162.97
CA SER A 6 -11.37 -21.88 164.34
C SER A 6 -10.38 -21.10 165.20
N ASP A 7 -10.82 -19.95 165.70
CA ASP A 7 -10.05 -19.06 166.57
C ASP A 7 -9.74 -19.77 167.90
N PRO A 8 -8.48 -20.00 168.28
CA PRO A 8 -8.11 -20.82 169.45
C PRO A 8 -8.41 -20.17 170.81
N GLY A 9 -9.13 -19.04 170.83
CA GLY A 9 -9.58 -18.34 172.04
C GLY A 9 -11.09 -18.29 172.26
N ALA A 10 -11.91 -18.88 171.38
CA ALA A 10 -13.36 -18.81 171.52
C ALA A 10 -13.84 -19.69 172.68
N LEU A 11 -14.49 -19.08 173.68
CA LEU A 11 -15.19 -19.83 174.72
C LEU A 11 -16.36 -20.60 174.08
N ASP A 12 -16.25 -21.92 174.07
CA ASP A 12 -17.28 -22.81 173.55
C ASP A 12 -18.57 -22.66 174.38
N PRO A 13 -19.75 -22.38 173.76
CA PRO A 13 -21.00 -22.22 174.48
C PRO A 13 -21.33 -23.37 175.45
N ASP A 14 -20.99 -24.61 175.08
CA ASP A 14 -21.23 -25.80 175.92
C ASP A 14 -20.29 -25.90 177.13
N SER A 15 -19.18 -25.17 177.11
CA SER A 15 -18.18 -25.09 178.19
C SER A 15 -18.55 -24.06 179.27
N ILE A 16 -19.37 -23.07 178.95
CA ILE A 16 -19.81 -22.00 179.87
C ILE A 16 -20.70 -22.58 180.98
N GLY A 17 -21.61 -23.49 180.64
CA GLY A 17 -22.55 -24.09 181.59
C GLY A 17 -21.93 -25.08 182.58
N ARG A 18 -20.71 -25.56 182.33
CA ARG A 18 -20.02 -26.59 183.16
C ARG A 18 -18.88 -26.02 184.01
N ARG A 19 -18.73 -24.69 184.07
CA ARG A 19 -17.61 -24.06 184.78
C ARG A 19 -17.82 -24.13 186.30
N GLU A 20 -16.91 -24.80 187.00
CA GLU A 20 -16.86 -24.84 188.46
C GLU A 20 -15.95 -23.72 188.99
N PHE A 21 -16.31 -23.12 190.13
CA PHE A 21 -15.55 -22.06 190.79
C PHE A 21 -15.19 -22.50 192.21
N THR A 22 -14.06 -22.02 192.72
CA THR A 22 -13.61 -22.33 194.09
C THR A 22 -14.53 -21.69 195.16
N THR A 23 -14.75 -22.35 196.30
CA THR A 23 -15.64 -21.87 197.39
C THR A 23 -14.85 -21.36 198.61
N THR A 24 -15.20 -20.18 199.12
CA THR A 24 -14.68 -19.58 200.35
C THR A 24 -15.74 -19.57 201.48
N PHE A 25 -15.35 -19.22 202.72
CA PHE A 25 -16.24 -19.18 203.88
C PHE A 25 -17.30 -18.07 203.70
N ARG A 26 -18.41 -18.43 203.03
CA ARG A 26 -19.53 -17.63 202.46
C ARG A 26 -19.52 -17.43 200.93
N GLY A 27 -19.38 -18.52 200.17
CA GLY A 27 -19.80 -18.57 198.75
C GLY A 27 -18.65 -18.82 197.75
N PHE A 28 -18.92 -18.70 196.45
CA PHE A 28 -17.89 -18.83 195.41
C PHE A 28 -16.92 -17.65 195.41
N ASP A 29 -15.68 -17.88 194.95
CA ASP A 29 -14.66 -16.85 194.80
C ASP A 29 -15.12 -15.79 193.77
N GLN A 30 -15.35 -14.57 194.26
CA GLN A 30 -15.85 -13.47 193.44
C GLN A 30 -14.83 -13.01 192.39
N GLN A 31 -13.53 -13.22 192.60
CA GLN A 31 -12.51 -12.85 191.61
C GLN A 31 -12.55 -13.81 190.41
N GLU A 32 -12.69 -15.10 190.67
CA GLU A 32 -12.74 -16.14 189.64
C GLU A 32 -13.99 -16.01 188.76
N VAL A 33 -15.16 -15.78 189.37
CA VAL A 33 -16.42 -15.56 188.64
C VAL A 33 -16.38 -14.26 187.83
N ARG A 34 -15.85 -13.16 188.39
CA ARG A 34 -15.74 -11.88 187.66
C ARG A 34 -14.77 -11.98 186.48
N ALA A 35 -13.66 -12.69 186.63
CA ALA A 35 -12.72 -12.93 185.54
C ALA A 35 -13.42 -13.67 184.38
N PHE A 36 -14.14 -14.75 184.70
CA PHE A 36 -14.86 -15.53 183.69
C PHE A 36 -16.01 -14.75 183.03
N LEU A 37 -16.81 -13.98 183.78
CA LEU A 37 -17.87 -13.14 183.20
C LEU A 37 -17.31 -12.00 182.33
N ASN A 38 -16.14 -11.46 182.66
CA ASN A 38 -15.48 -10.47 181.81
C ASN A 38 -14.95 -11.09 180.52
N GLU A 39 -14.42 -12.31 180.58
CA GLU A 39 -13.98 -13.07 179.42
C GLU A 39 -15.18 -13.42 178.51
N LEU A 40 -16.26 -13.95 179.07
CA LEU A 40 -17.51 -14.21 178.34
C LEU A 40 -18.11 -12.93 177.75
N GLY A 41 -18.09 -11.83 178.51
CA GLY A 41 -18.55 -10.53 178.05
C GLY A 41 -17.70 -9.96 176.92
N ARG A 42 -16.40 -10.30 176.85
CA ARG A 42 -15.52 -9.92 175.74
C ARG A 42 -15.88 -10.71 174.49
N GLU A 43 -16.08 -12.02 174.62
CA GLU A 43 -16.38 -12.91 173.50
C GLU A 43 -17.75 -12.60 172.87
N LEU A 44 -18.78 -12.34 173.69
CA LEU A 44 -20.09 -11.93 173.19
C LEU A 44 -20.05 -10.61 172.40
N ARG A 45 -19.23 -9.64 172.85
CA ARG A 45 -19.06 -8.37 172.10
C ARG A 45 -18.31 -8.58 170.80
N MET A 46 -17.30 -9.45 170.78
CA MET A 46 -16.58 -9.80 169.56
C MET A 46 -17.49 -10.49 168.55
N SER A 47 -18.30 -11.44 169.00
CA SER A 47 -19.28 -12.13 168.15
C SER A 47 -20.33 -11.18 167.57
N ALA A 48 -20.90 -10.28 168.39
CA ALA A 48 -21.88 -9.29 167.92
C ALA A 48 -21.29 -8.30 166.90
N THR A 49 -20.02 -7.91 167.07
CA THR A 49 -19.32 -7.04 166.11
C THR A 49 -19.11 -7.76 164.76
N ARG A 50 -18.74 -9.04 164.80
CA ARG A 50 -18.55 -9.88 163.61
C ARG A 50 -19.87 -10.09 162.85
N GLU A 51 -20.97 -10.29 163.57
CA GLU A 51 -22.31 -10.40 162.97
C GLU A 51 -22.75 -9.11 162.26
N ALA A 52 -22.46 -7.95 162.84
CA ALA A 52 -22.76 -6.66 162.23
C ALA A 52 -21.96 -6.42 160.93
N ASP A 53 -20.68 -6.77 160.92
CA ASP A 53 -19.82 -6.66 159.74
C ASP A 53 -20.29 -7.58 158.59
N LEU A 54 -20.67 -8.82 158.91
CA LEU A 54 -21.17 -9.77 157.91
C LEU A 54 -22.49 -9.30 157.30
N ARG A 55 -23.41 -8.74 158.09
CA ARG A 55 -24.66 -8.15 157.57
C ARG A 55 -24.41 -6.98 156.63
N ARG A 56 -23.42 -6.13 156.93
CA ARG A 56 -23.05 -5.02 156.06
C ARG A 56 -22.48 -5.51 154.73
N GLN A 57 -21.60 -6.50 154.75
CA GLN A 57 -21.05 -7.09 153.53
C GLN A 57 -22.12 -7.71 152.63
N LEU A 58 -23.14 -8.33 153.24
CA LEU A 58 -24.27 -8.91 152.51
C LEU A 58 -25.10 -7.82 151.79
N SER A 59 -25.40 -6.72 152.48
CA SER A 59 -26.09 -5.57 151.90
C SER A 59 -25.30 -4.92 150.75
N ASP A 60 -23.98 -4.78 150.89
CA ASP A 60 -23.12 -4.20 149.85
C ASP A 60 -22.97 -5.12 148.62
N ALA A 61 -23.15 -6.43 148.80
CA ALA A 61 -23.15 -7.40 147.71
C ALA A 61 -24.50 -7.41 146.97
N GLU A 62 -25.62 -7.37 147.70
CA GLU A 62 -26.96 -7.28 147.13
C GLU A 62 -27.15 -5.98 146.32
N ALA A 63 -26.63 -4.85 146.81
CA ALA A 63 -26.66 -3.58 146.07
C ALA A 63 -25.85 -3.63 144.76
N ARG A 64 -24.74 -4.37 144.72
CA ARG A 64 -23.93 -4.56 143.49
C ARG A 64 -24.61 -5.49 142.48
N ALA A 65 -25.32 -6.51 142.95
CA ALA A 65 -26.07 -7.41 142.08
C ALA A 65 -27.30 -6.73 141.48
N GLY A 66 -28.00 -5.86 142.23
CA GLY A 66 -29.14 -5.10 141.73
C GLY A 66 -28.78 -4.00 140.72
N ALA A 67 -27.55 -3.50 140.72
CA ALA A 67 -27.07 -2.49 139.76
C ALA A 67 -26.61 -3.09 138.41
N ALA A 68 -26.44 -4.41 138.34
CA ALA A 68 -26.11 -5.12 137.11
C ALA A 68 -27.40 -5.59 136.41
N GLU A 69 -28.26 -4.64 136.04
CA GLU A 69 -29.48 -4.89 135.27
C GLU A 69 -29.16 -4.87 133.76
N GLU A 70 -29.88 -5.69 132.98
CA GLU A 70 -29.62 -6.08 131.59
C GLU A 70 -29.38 -4.90 130.61
N PRO A 71 -28.50 -5.05 129.60
CA PRO A 71 -28.23 -3.97 128.64
C PRO A 71 -29.44 -3.72 127.73
N ASP A 72 -29.96 -2.50 127.76
CA ASP A 72 -31.04 -1.97 126.90
C ASP A 72 -30.75 -2.17 125.39
N GLU A 73 -31.73 -2.71 124.66
CA GLU A 73 -31.70 -3.00 123.21
C GLU A 73 -31.35 -1.75 122.37
N SER A 74 -31.76 -0.57 122.85
CA SER A 74 -31.46 0.73 122.24
C SER A 74 -29.96 1.06 122.26
N ARG A 75 -29.23 0.54 123.26
CA ARG A 75 -27.78 0.75 123.43
C ARG A 75 -26.96 -0.22 122.58
N LEU A 76 -27.45 -1.45 122.42
CA LEU A 76 -26.84 -2.44 121.53
C LEU A 76 -26.96 -2.04 120.06
N THR A 77 -28.11 -1.54 119.62
CA THR A 77 -28.32 -1.04 118.25
C THR A 77 -27.46 0.19 117.94
N ALA A 78 -27.29 1.11 118.89
CA ALA A 78 -26.39 2.25 118.74
C ALA A 78 -24.91 1.84 118.60
N LEU A 79 -24.44 0.93 119.46
CA LEU A 79 -23.06 0.42 119.40
C LEU A 79 -22.80 -0.37 118.11
N LEU A 80 -23.78 -1.14 117.62
CA LEU A 80 -23.68 -1.86 116.36
C LEU A 80 -23.70 -0.90 115.15
N GLY A 81 -24.49 0.18 115.22
CA GLY A 81 -24.49 1.27 114.23
C GLY A 81 -23.15 2.00 114.18
N GLU A 82 -22.53 2.26 115.33
CA GLU A 82 -21.21 2.88 115.42
C GLU A 82 -20.09 1.97 114.89
N GLU A 83 -20.13 0.68 115.20
CA GLU A 83 -19.14 -0.28 114.70
C GLU A 83 -19.26 -0.50 113.19
N THR A 84 -20.49 -0.59 112.65
CA THR A 84 -20.72 -0.73 111.20
C THR A 84 -20.33 0.53 110.43
N ALA A 85 -20.56 1.72 110.99
CA ALA A 85 -20.07 2.98 110.42
C ALA A 85 -18.53 3.00 110.37
N ARG A 86 -17.84 2.59 111.44
CA ARG A 86 -16.38 2.48 111.47
C ARG A 86 -15.84 1.49 110.42
N ILE A 87 -16.48 0.34 110.25
CA ILE A 87 -16.08 -0.65 109.22
C ILE A 87 -16.28 -0.07 107.81
N LEU A 88 -17.40 0.62 107.56
CA LEU A 88 -17.66 1.22 106.25
C LEU A 88 -16.69 2.36 105.94
N ASP A 89 -16.32 3.17 106.91
CA ASP A 89 -15.35 4.25 106.72
C ASP A 89 -13.94 3.70 106.49
N ALA A 90 -13.52 2.68 107.25
CA ALA A 90 -12.26 1.97 106.99
C ALA A 90 -12.24 1.30 105.60
N ALA A 91 -13.35 0.69 105.17
CA ALA A 91 -13.48 0.09 103.85
C ALA A 91 -13.43 1.16 102.74
N ARG A 92 -14.04 2.34 102.94
CA ARG A 92 -13.99 3.47 102.00
C ARG A 92 -12.58 4.05 101.90
N GLU A 93 -11.88 4.18 103.03
CA GLU A 93 -10.51 4.68 103.08
C GLU A 93 -9.55 3.70 102.38
N ALA A 94 -9.67 2.40 102.65
CA ALA A 94 -8.90 1.37 101.94
C ALA A 94 -9.21 1.35 100.43
N ALA A 95 -10.48 1.51 100.04
CA ALA A 95 -10.86 1.60 98.63
C ALA A 95 -10.31 2.87 97.95
N ALA A 96 -10.28 4.00 98.66
CA ALA A 96 -9.67 5.24 98.18
C ALA A 96 -8.15 5.09 98.02
N GLU A 97 -7.48 4.43 98.97
CA GLU A 97 -6.05 4.15 98.90
C GLU A 97 -5.71 3.20 97.73
N ILE A 98 -6.50 2.13 97.54
CA ILE A 98 -6.34 1.20 96.41
C ILE A 98 -6.53 1.94 95.09
N ARG A 99 -7.57 2.78 94.97
CA ARG A 99 -7.79 3.60 93.76
C ARG A 99 -6.64 4.57 93.51
N GLY A 100 -6.18 5.31 94.52
CA GLY A 100 -5.07 6.25 94.35
C GLY A 100 -3.77 5.57 93.93
N LYS A 101 -3.47 4.38 94.50
CA LYS A 101 -2.31 3.56 94.08
C LYS A 101 -2.48 3.02 92.66
N ALA A 102 -3.68 2.55 92.31
CA ALA A 102 -3.97 2.07 90.96
C ALA A 102 -3.84 3.19 89.93
N GLU A 103 -4.43 4.36 90.17
CA GLU A 103 -4.33 5.54 89.31
C GLU A 103 -2.87 5.99 89.12
N THR A 104 -2.09 6.05 90.20
CA THR A 104 -0.67 6.39 90.13
C THR A 104 0.12 5.38 89.30
N LYS A 105 -0.14 4.08 89.51
CA LYS A 105 0.52 3.01 88.76
C LYS A 105 0.11 3.03 87.29
N THR A 106 -1.15 3.27 86.97
CA THR A 106 -1.63 3.40 85.59
C THR A 106 -1.00 4.63 84.92
N ALA A 107 -0.95 5.78 85.60
CA ALA A 107 -0.31 6.99 85.09
C ALA A 107 1.21 6.81 84.91
N GLN A 108 1.85 5.95 85.70
CA GLN A 108 3.25 5.57 85.49
C GLN A 108 3.39 4.68 84.25
N LEU A 109 2.60 3.61 84.13
CA LEU A 109 2.65 2.71 82.97
C LEU A 109 2.34 3.42 81.65
N VAL A 110 1.39 4.36 81.65
CA VAL A 110 1.08 5.16 80.46
C VAL A 110 2.26 6.04 80.07
N ARG A 111 2.95 6.67 81.03
CA ARG A 111 4.15 7.46 80.75
C ARG A 111 5.29 6.60 80.23
N GLU A 112 5.57 5.47 80.88
CA GLU A 112 6.59 4.53 80.43
C GLU A 112 6.31 4.03 79.00
N ALA A 113 5.05 3.66 78.70
CA ALA A 113 4.66 3.24 77.36
C ALA A 113 4.75 4.39 76.32
N GLN A 114 4.44 5.63 76.71
CA GLN A 114 4.57 6.79 75.83
C GLN A 114 6.04 7.13 75.55
N ASP A 115 6.90 7.04 76.56
CA ASP A 115 8.34 7.26 76.42
C ASP A 115 8.97 6.17 75.53
N GLU A 116 8.61 4.90 75.73
CA GLU A 116 9.03 3.79 74.87
C GLU A 116 8.55 3.97 73.42
N ALA A 117 7.31 4.40 73.21
CA ALA A 117 6.79 4.71 71.88
C ALA A 117 7.53 5.89 71.22
N ALA A 118 7.87 6.93 71.99
CA ALA A 118 8.64 8.07 71.51
C ALA A 118 10.07 7.67 71.09
N VAL A 119 10.71 6.79 71.86
CA VAL A 119 12.03 6.24 71.50
C VAL A 119 11.92 5.40 70.22
N MET A 120 10.95 4.48 70.15
CA MET A 120 10.77 3.62 68.98
C MET A 120 10.48 4.42 67.71
N THR A 121 9.66 5.47 67.79
CA THR A 121 9.37 6.35 66.65
C THR A 121 10.57 7.17 66.23
N SER A 122 11.39 7.65 67.17
CA SER A 122 12.65 8.35 66.89
C SER A 122 13.65 7.43 66.17
N GLU A 123 13.86 6.22 66.70
CA GLU A 123 14.77 5.23 66.11
C GLU A 123 14.30 4.80 64.71
N ALA A 124 12.99 4.54 64.54
CA ALA A 124 12.42 4.21 63.24
C ALA A 124 12.60 5.36 62.23
N SER A 125 12.40 6.61 62.66
CA SER A 125 12.58 7.79 61.81
C SER A 125 14.04 7.99 61.40
N GLU A 126 14.99 7.71 62.29
CA GLU A 126 16.42 7.79 61.99
C GLU A 126 16.85 6.72 60.97
N VAL A 127 16.38 5.47 61.14
CA VAL A 127 16.63 4.39 60.18
C VAL A 127 16.04 4.74 58.81
N LEU A 128 14.80 5.21 58.77
CA LEU A 128 14.17 5.64 57.51
C LEU A 128 14.98 6.75 56.84
N ARG A 129 15.36 7.79 57.58
CA ARG A 129 16.17 8.90 57.04
C ARG A 129 17.48 8.40 56.44
N LEU A 130 18.19 7.51 57.13
CA LEU A 130 19.44 6.93 56.64
C LEU A 130 19.22 6.13 55.35
N ARG A 131 18.18 5.28 55.31
CA ARG A 131 17.84 4.52 54.11
C ARG A 131 17.41 5.39 52.94
N THR A 132 16.68 6.47 53.20
CA THR A 132 16.33 7.45 52.17
C THR A 132 17.59 8.11 51.61
N THR A 133 18.53 8.54 52.45
CA THR A 133 19.78 9.14 51.96
C THR A 133 20.64 8.16 51.17
N GLU A 134 20.76 6.91 51.63
CA GLU A 134 21.50 5.86 50.90
C GLU A 134 20.85 5.57 49.54
N ALA A 135 19.51 5.53 49.48
CA ALA A 135 18.77 5.32 48.24
C ALA A 135 18.92 6.51 47.28
N GLU A 136 18.89 7.74 47.79
CA GLU A 136 19.11 8.96 46.99
C GLU A 136 20.53 9.02 46.41
N GLU A 137 21.54 8.65 47.19
CA GLU A 137 22.94 8.58 46.75
C GLU A 137 23.12 7.50 45.66
N ALA A 138 22.59 6.30 45.89
CA ALA A 138 22.63 5.22 44.89
C ALA A 138 21.90 5.61 43.59
N ALA A 139 20.73 6.27 43.70
CA ALA A 139 19.99 6.75 42.54
C ALA A 139 20.75 7.86 41.79
N ALA A 140 21.47 8.74 42.51
CA ALA A 140 22.31 9.76 41.88
C ALA A 140 23.51 9.15 41.14
N GLU A 141 24.13 8.11 41.69
CA GLU A 141 25.22 7.39 41.03
C GLU A 141 24.72 6.71 39.75
N ILE A 142 23.60 5.98 39.81
CA ILE A 142 22.98 5.33 38.64
C ILE A 142 22.66 6.35 37.54
N ARG A 143 22.08 7.50 37.90
CA ARG A 143 21.81 8.58 36.91
C ARG A 143 23.09 9.11 36.28
N SER A 144 24.13 9.36 37.08
CA SER A 144 25.40 9.86 36.57
C SER A 144 26.08 8.85 35.64
N THR A 145 26.02 7.55 35.93
CA THR A 145 26.58 6.53 35.04
C THR A 145 25.77 6.41 33.75
N ALA A 146 24.44 6.43 33.84
CA ALA A 146 23.57 6.36 32.67
C ALA A 146 23.74 7.57 31.75
N GLU A 147 23.89 8.78 32.31
CA GLU A 147 24.18 9.99 31.54
C GLU A 147 25.54 9.90 30.84
N ALA A 148 26.58 9.41 31.52
CA ALA A 148 27.90 9.24 30.92
C ALA A 148 27.90 8.17 29.81
N GLU A 149 27.12 7.09 29.96
CA GLU A 149 26.94 6.07 28.92
C GLU A 149 26.16 6.61 27.73
N ARG A 150 25.06 7.33 27.96
CA ARG A 150 24.30 8.03 26.91
C ARG A 150 25.19 8.96 26.11
N ASP A 151 25.99 9.80 26.79
CA ASP A 151 26.84 10.78 26.11
C ASP A 151 27.94 10.10 25.27
N ARG A 152 28.47 8.95 25.73
CA ARG A 152 29.39 8.12 24.93
C ARG A 152 28.70 7.53 23.71
N LEU A 153 27.52 6.92 23.88
CA LEU A 153 26.76 6.34 22.78
C LEU A 153 26.40 7.40 21.72
N LEU A 154 26.00 8.60 22.15
CA LEU A 154 25.73 9.71 21.23
C LEU A 154 27.00 10.18 20.51
N SER A 155 28.15 10.26 21.20
CA SER A 155 29.43 10.60 20.58
C SER A 155 29.86 9.57 19.54
N ASP A 156 29.72 8.28 19.86
CA ASP A 156 30.08 7.18 18.96
C ASP A 156 29.15 7.14 17.75
N ALA A 157 27.83 7.28 17.97
CA ALA A 157 26.84 7.35 16.90
C ALA A 157 27.06 8.54 15.98
N ASN A 158 27.38 9.72 16.51
CA ASN A 158 27.69 10.90 15.70
C ASN A 158 28.98 10.71 14.88
N THR A 159 30.01 10.10 15.48
CA THR A 159 31.27 9.82 14.77
C THR A 159 31.05 8.83 13.63
N GLU A 160 30.22 7.82 13.85
CA GLU A 160 29.88 6.84 12.83
C GLU A 160 29.01 7.44 11.72
N ALA A 161 28.02 8.28 12.09
CA ALA A 161 27.21 9.02 11.13
C ALA A 161 28.07 9.93 10.25
N ASP A 162 29.01 10.67 10.85
CA ASP A 162 29.96 11.50 10.10
C ASP A 162 30.82 10.67 9.14
N ARG A 163 31.29 9.49 9.58
CA ARG A 163 32.06 8.55 8.74
C ARG A 163 31.24 8.11 7.53
N VAL A 164 30.02 7.61 7.75
CA VAL A 164 29.12 7.15 6.68
C VAL A 164 28.80 8.29 5.71
N LEU A 165 28.52 9.49 6.21
CA LEU A 165 28.27 10.65 5.35
C LEU A 165 29.48 11.05 4.51
N THR A 166 30.69 10.96 5.06
CA THR A 166 31.91 11.24 4.29
C THR A 166 32.18 10.20 3.21
N GLU A 167 31.93 8.93 3.50
CA GLU A 167 32.09 7.84 2.53
C GLU A 167 31.05 7.93 1.41
N ALA A 168 29.78 8.13 1.76
CA ALA A 168 28.69 8.31 0.79
C ALA A 168 28.92 9.52 -0.13
N ARG A 169 29.41 10.64 0.41
CA ARG A 169 29.78 11.82 -0.40
C ARG A 169 30.92 11.53 -1.37
N ALA A 170 31.97 10.85 -0.91
CA ALA A 170 33.10 10.50 -1.77
C ALA A 170 32.69 9.51 -2.89
N GLU A 171 31.78 8.58 -2.59
CA GLU A 171 31.22 7.67 -3.57
C GLU A 171 30.33 8.39 -4.60
N ALA A 172 29.46 9.29 -4.15
CA ALA A 172 28.64 10.12 -5.05
C ALA A 172 29.51 10.99 -5.97
N GLU A 173 30.56 11.63 -5.44
CA GLU A 173 31.51 12.41 -6.24
C GLU A 173 32.21 11.55 -7.31
N ARG A 174 32.58 10.31 -6.96
CA ARG A 174 33.19 9.36 -7.90
C ARG A 174 32.21 8.95 -9.01
N LEU A 175 30.97 8.61 -8.67
CA LEU A 175 29.94 8.22 -9.65
C LEU A 175 29.61 9.36 -10.60
N VAL A 176 29.52 10.59 -10.09
CA VAL A 176 29.30 11.78 -10.92
C VAL A 176 30.47 12.01 -11.87
N ALA A 177 31.72 11.84 -11.40
CA ALA A 177 32.90 11.96 -12.27
C ALA A 177 32.89 10.90 -13.38
N GLU A 178 32.59 9.64 -13.06
CA GLU A 178 32.49 8.55 -14.03
C GLU A 178 31.38 8.80 -15.06
N ALA A 179 30.20 9.26 -14.61
CA ALA A 179 29.09 9.60 -15.50
C ALA A 179 29.43 10.78 -16.45
N ILE A 180 30.17 11.77 -15.97
CA ILE A 180 30.64 12.88 -16.82
C ILE A 180 31.62 12.36 -17.87
N GLU A 181 32.60 11.55 -17.50
CA GLU A 181 33.57 10.96 -18.43
C GLU A 181 32.88 10.08 -19.49
N GLU A 182 31.90 9.27 -19.09
CA GLU A 182 31.12 8.46 -20.03
C GLU A 182 30.27 9.32 -20.97
N ALA A 183 29.62 10.37 -20.47
CA ALA A 183 28.86 11.30 -21.29
C ALA A 183 29.75 12.05 -22.30
N GLU A 184 30.96 12.45 -21.91
CA GLU A 184 31.94 13.04 -22.82
C GLU A 184 32.39 12.05 -23.91
N ARG A 185 32.64 10.80 -23.55
CA ARG A 185 32.99 9.74 -24.50
C ARG A 185 31.87 9.52 -25.53
N LEU A 186 30.62 9.38 -25.08
CA LEU A 186 29.47 9.17 -25.97
C LEU A 186 29.26 10.37 -26.92
N ARG A 187 29.46 11.60 -26.44
CA ARG A 187 29.41 12.80 -27.28
C ARG A 187 30.49 12.77 -28.35
N ALA A 188 31.73 12.42 -28.00
CA ALA A 188 32.83 12.33 -28.97
C ALA A 188 32.60 11.21 -30.02
N GLU A 189 32.05 10.07 -29.60
CA GLU A 189 31.68 8.98 -30.51
C GLU A 189 30.55 9.40 -31.48
N SER A 190 29.52 10.08 -30.97
CA SER A 190 28.43 10.62 -31.79
C SER A 190 28.91 11.67 -32.78
N GLU A 191 29.78 12.59 -32.36
CA GLU A 191 30.37 13.61 -33.24
C GLU A 191 31.18 12.95 -34.36
N SER A 192 32.03 11.97 -34.05
CA SER A 192 32.79 11.20 -35.04
C SER A 192 31.88 10.45 -36.02
N ALA A 193 30.79 9.84 -35.53
CA ALA A 193 29.81 9.17 -36.39
C ALA A 193 29.09 10.16 -37.32
N HIS A 194 28.74 11.35 -36.81
CA HIS A 194 28.16 12.42 -37.62
C HIS A 194 29.12 12.92 -38.70
N GLU A 195 30.40 13.13 -38.38
CA GLU A 195 31.41 13.52 -39.35
C GLU A 195 31.59 12.46 -40.45
N GLN A 196 31.63 11.18 -40.07
CA GLN A 196 31.73 10.07 -41.03
C GLN A 196 30.50 10.00 -41.94
N ALA A 197 29.29 10.06 -41.37
CA ALA A 197 28.05 10.03 -42.15
C ALA A 197 27.96 11.25 -43.11
N ALA A 198 28.39 12.43 -42.67
CA ALA A 198 28.45 13.62 -43.51
C ALA A 198 29.45 13.46 -44.66
N ALA A 199 30.62 12.86 -44.40
CA ALA A 199 31.63 12.59 -45.42
C ALA A 199 31.12 11.56 -46.45
N GLU A 200 30.46 10.49 -46.01
CA GLU A 200 29.86 9.47 -46.86
C GLU A 200 28.73 10.05 -47.73
N ALA A 201 27.84 10.86 -47.14
CA ALA A 201 26.78 11.54 -47.88
C ALA A 201 27.36 12.48 -48.95
N ALA A 202 28.39 13.26 -48.60
CA ALA A 202 29.07 14.13 -49.56
C ALA A 202 29.72 13.33 -50.70
N ALA A 203 30.33 12.18 -50.40
CA ALA A 203 30.90 11.29 -51.41
C ALA A 203 29.82 10.70 -52.33
N ALA A 204 28.67 10.27 -51.79
CA ALA A 204 27.55 9.75 -52.56
C ALA A 204 26.95 10.81 -53.49
N VAL A 205 26.80 12.05 -53.02
CA VAL A 205 26.32 13.18 -53.83
C VAL A 205 27.29 13.45 -54.99
N GLU A 206 28.60 13.45 -54.74
CA GLU A 206 29.58 13.69 -55.81
C GLU A 206 29.63 12.53 -56.81
N ALA A 207 29.51 11.28 -56.35
CA ALA A 207 29.37 10.12 -57.23
C ALA A 207 28.13 10.25 -58.13
N GLY A 208 26.96 10.58 -57.55
CA GLY A 208 25.74 10.80 -58.32
C GLY A 208 25.85 11.95 -59.33
N ARG A 209 26.58 13.03 -58.98
CA ARG A 209 26.89 14.11 -59.93
C ARG A 209 27.78 13.64 -61.07
N GLN A 210 28.77 12.79 -60.80
CA GLN A 210 29.63 12.22 -61.82
C GLN A 210 28.82 11.34 -62.77
N GLU A 211 28.02 10.42 -62.25
CA GLU A 211 27.13 9.57 -63.05
C GLU A 211 26.17 10.41 -63.90
N GLY A 212 25.60 11.48 -63.32
CA GLY A 212 24.77 12.44 -64.06
C GLY A 212 25.50 13.09 -65.24
N ARG A 213 26.77 13.49 -65.06
CA ARG A 213 27.59 14.05 -66.15
C ARG A 213 27.89 13.00 -67.22
N GLU A 214 28.18 11.77 -66.82
CA GLU A 214 28.43 10.66 -67.74
C GLU A 214 27.19 10.35 -68.58
N MET A 215 26.02 10.20 -67.95
CA MET A 215 24.74 10.00 -68.65
C MET A 215 24.42 11.12 -69.64
N VAL A 216 24.65 12.39 -69.26
CA VAL A 216 24.46 13.53 -70.18
C VAL A 216 25.42 13.44 -71.37
N SER A 217 26.68 13.06 -71.13
CA SER A 217 27.66 12.90 -72.21
C SER A 217 27.26 11.79 -73.18
N GLU A 218 26.77 10.66 -72.68
CA GLU A 218 26.27 9.56 -73.49
C GLU A 218 25.03 9.98 -74.29
N ALA A 219 24.08 10.67 -73.65
CA ALA A 219 22.90 11.21 -74.32
C ALA A 219 23.27 12.19 -75.44
N GLN A 220 24.31 13.02 -75.25
CA GLN A 220 24.82 13.92 -76.30
C GLN A 220 25.41 13.15 -77.48
N VAL A 221 26.16 12.07 -77.23
CA VAL A 221 26.69 11.19 -78.29
C VAL A 221 25.56 10.52 -79.07
N VAL A 222 24.55 9.99 -78.37
CA VAL A 222 23.37 9.39 -79.01
C VAL A 222 22.62 10.44 -79.85
N ARG A 223 22.42 11.64 -79.31
CA ARG A 223 21.81 12.76 -80.02
C ARG A 223 22.59 13.13 -81.28
N GLU A 224 23.91 13.26 -81.20
CA GLU A 224 24.76 13.57 -82.35
C GLU A 224 24.65 12.49 -83.43
N ARG A 225 24.63 11.21 -83.02
CA ARG A 225 24.42 10.08 -83.92
C ARG A 225 23.06 10.16 -84.63
N ILE A 226 21.98 10.44 -83.89
CA ILE A 226 20.63 10.59 -84.45
C ILE A 226 20.60 11.76 -85.44
N LEU A 227 21.16 12.91 -85.09
CA LEU A 227 21.21 14.09 -85.96
C LEU A 227 22.00 13.81 -87.24
N THR A 228 23.11 13.06 -87.13
CA THR A 228 23.92 12.66 -88.28
C THR A 228 23.16 11.69 -89.19
N ASP A 229 22.47 10.70 -88.62
CA ASP A 229 21.63 9.78 -89.40
C ASP A 229 20.47 10.51 -90.08
N LEU A 230 19.82 11.43 -89.38
CA LEU A 230 18.74 12.26 -89.93
C LEU A 230 19.27 13.15 -91.07
N ALA A 231 20.45 13.76 -90.92
CA ALA A 231 21.09 14.53 -91.98
C ALA A 231 21.42 13.67 -93.21
N ARG A 232 21.88 12.43 -93.01
CA ARG A 232 22.14 11.45 -94.08
C ARG A 232 20.85 11.04 -94.79
N ARG A 233 19.80 10.70 -94.04
CA ARG A 233 18.46 10.39 -94.60
C ARG A 233 17.90 11.57 -95.39
N ARG A 234 18.01 12.79 -94.87
CA ARG A 234 17.59 14.02 -95.57
C ARG A 234 18.35 14.22 -96.87
N LYS A 235 19.67 13.98 -96.89
CA LYS A 235 20.48 14.07 -98.11
C LYS A 235 20.07 13.01 -99.14
N SER A 236 19.85 11.77 -98.70
CA SER A 236 19.36 10.68 -99.57
C SER A 236 17.99 11.01 -100.16
N ALA A 237 17.04 11.46 -99.33
CA ALA A 237 15.71 11.88 -99.79
C ALA A 237 15.78 13.05 -100.79
N ARG A 238 16.66 14.03 -100.59
CA ARG A 238 16.89 15.11 -101.57
C ARG A 238 17.45 14.59 -102.88
N ALA A 239 18.42 13.67 -102.85
CA ALA A 239 18.97 13.06 -104.06
C ALA A 239 17.88 12.28 -104.83
N GLN A 240 17.00 11.55 -104.13
CA GLN A 240 15.85 10.88 -104.74
C GLN A 240 14.88 11.90 -105.38
N LEU A 241 14.60 13.02 -104.72
CA LEU A 241 13.78 14.09 -105.29
C LEU A 241 14.41 14.73 -106.53
N GLU A 242 15.72 14.95 -106.55
CA GLU A 242 16.44 15.46 -107.72
C GLU A 242 16.42 14.45 -108.87
N GLN A 243 16.59 13.16 -108.60
CA GLN A 243 16.45 12.10 -109.59
C GLN A 243 15.05 12.06 -110.19
N LEU A 244 14.00 12.17 -109.35
CA LEU A 244 12.61 12.24 -109.82
C LEU A 244 12.34 13.49 -110.66
N ARG A 245 12.91 14.65 -110.29
CA ARG A 245 12.81 15.89 -111.08
C ARG A 245 13.51 15.74 -112.44
N ALA A 246 14.73 15.21 -112.46
CA ALA A 246 15.46 14.96 -113.70
C ALA A 246 14.76 13.93 -114.60
N ALA A 247 14.19 12.86 -114.02
CA ALA A 247 13.37 11.90 -114.74
C ALA A 247 12.12 12.56 -115.32
N ARG A 248 11.44 13.40 -114.55
CA ARG A 248 10.30 14.20 -115.02
C ARG A 248 10.70 15.14 -116.17
N GLU A 249 11.83 15.83 -116.06
CA GLU A 249 12.32 16.73 -117.12
C GLU A 249 12.62 15.96 -118.41
N ARG A 250 13.27 14.79 -118.34
CA ARG A 250 13.44 13.92 -119.52
C ARG A 250 12.12 13.45 -120.10
N LEU A 251 11.14 13.11 -119.26
CA LEU A 251 9.81 12.73 -119.73
C LEU A 251 9.09 13.89 -120.41
N LEU A 252 9.23 15.12 -119.90
CA LEU A 252 8.69 16.33 -120.54
C LEU A 252 9.38 16.63 -121.88
N GLU A 253 10.70 16.44 -121.96
CA GLU A 253 11.45 16.61 -123.21
C GLU A 253 11.06 15.55 -124.26
N ALA A 254 10.97 14.28 -123.85
CA ALA A 254 10.48 13.21 -124.71
C ALA A 254 9.03 13.48 -125.19
N TYR A 255 8.16 13.96 -124.30
CA TYR A 255 6.80 14.34 -124.65
C TYR A 255 6.76 15.52 -125.64
N ALA A 256 7.67 16.50 -125.53
CA ALA A 256 7.77 17.60 -126.48
C ALA A 256 8.19 17.13 -127.88
N VAL A 257 9.08 16.13 -127.97
CA VAL A 257 9.43 15.47 -129.25
C VAL A 257 8.22 14.77 -129.85
N VAL A 258 7.50 13.97 -129.06
CA VAL A 258 6.26 13.31 -129.51
C VAL A 258 5.26 14.34 -130.04
N ARG A 259 5.05 15.44 -129.30
CA ARG A 259 4.13 16.50 -129.74
C ARG A 259 4.58 17.12 -131.06
N ARG A 260 5.86 17.45 -131.23
CA ARG A 260 6.40 17.97 -132.49
C ARG A 260 6.17 16.99 -133.66
N THR A 261 6.44 15.70 -133.46
CA THR A 261 6.23 14.70 -134.52
C THR A 261 4.76 14.55 -134.91
N VAL A 262 3.84 14.68 -133.94
CA VAL A 262 2.39 14.70 -134.23
C VAL A 262 1.99 15.96 -134.97
N ASP A 263 2.51 17.13 -134.58
CA ASP A 263 2.27 18.40 -135.27
C ASP A 263 2.79 18.36 -136.72
N GLU A 264 3.99 17.80 -136.94
CA GLU A 264 4.59 17.60 -138.27
C GLU A 264 3.78 16.63 -139.13
N ALA A 265 3.39 15.47 -138.59
CA ALA A 265 2.55 14.51 -139.30
C ALA A 265 1.15 15.08 -139.65
N THR A 266 0.58 15.89 -138.75
CA THR A 266 -0.71 16.57 -139.00
C THR A 266 -0.57 17.60 -140.11
N THR A 267 0.52 18.38 -140.10
CA THR A 267 0.81 19.36 -141.17
C THR A 267 1.06 18.68 -142.52
N GLU A 268 1.76 17.55 -142.52
CA GLU A 268 1.99 16.76 -143.73
C GLU A 268 0.68 16.18 -144.29
N LEU A 269 -0.21 15.68 -143.43
CA LEU A 269 -1.55 15.23 -143.82
C LEU A 269 -2.40 16.37 -144.40
N ASP A 270 -2.38 17.56 -143.80
CA ASP A 270 -3.09 18.74 -144.30
C ASP A 270 -2.62 19.18 -145.70
N LEU A 271 -1.34 18.96 -146.04
CA LEU A 271 -0.79 19.23 -147.37
C LEU A 271 -1.03 18.08 -148.36
N ALA A 272 -0.94 16.83 -147.90
CA ALA A 272 -1.04 15.64 -148.73
C ALA A 272 -2.48 15.34 -149.17
N VAL A 273 -3.48 15.58 -148.33
CA VAL A 273 -4.89 15.29 -148.65
C VAL A 273 -5.42 16.11 -149.85
N PRO A 274 -5.20 17.44 -149.93
CA PRO A 274 -5.59 18.22 -151.12
C PRO A 274 -4.74 17.93 -152.36
N ALA A 275 -3.50 17.50 -152.21
CA ALA A 275 -2.63 17.08 -153.31
C ALA A 275 -3.08 15.74 -153.90
N ALA A 276 -3.42 14.77 -153.05
CA ALA A 276 -3.98 13.47 -153.43
C ALA A 276 -5.34 13.63 -154.13
N ARG A 277 -6.20 14.54 -153.65
CA ARG A 277 -7.48 14.84 -154.31
C ARG A 277 -7.30 15.44 -155.71
N ARG A 278 -6.37 16.37 -155.89
CA ARG A 278 -6.03 16.94 -157.21
C ARG A 278 -5.42 15.90 -158.16
N ALA A 279 -4.60 14.99 -157.65
CA ALA A 279 -4.04 13.89 -158.43
C ALA A 279 -5.11 12.88 -158.87
N ALA A 280 -6.09 12.58 -158.00
CA ALA A 280 -7.23 11.72 -158.33
C ALA A 280 -8.16 12.36 -159.37
N GLU A 281 -8.47 13.66 -159.25
CA GLU A 281 -9.26 14.40 -160.25
C GLU A 281 -8.52 14.56 -161.61
N ALA A 282 -7.18 14.59 -161.61
CA ALA A 282 -6.35 14.57 -162.83
C ALA A 282 -6.17 13.17 -163.44
N ALA A 283 -6.43 12.11 -162.68
CA ALA A 283 -6.51 10.74 -163.19
C ALA A 283 -7.90 10.44 -163.78
N GLY A 284 -8.98 10.92 -163.14
CA GLY A 284 -10.35 10.78 -163.66
C GLY A 284 -10.56 11.45 -165.02
N ARG A 285 -9.99 12.66 -165.23
CA ARG A 285 -10.05 13.35 -166.53
C ARG A 285 -9.26 12.67 -167.67
N ARG A 286 -8.41 11.68 -167.38
CA ARG A 286 -7.68 10.91 -168.40
C ARG A 286 -8.45 9.66 -168.87
N VAL A 287 -9.59 9.35 -168.26
CA VAL A 287 -10.43 8.18 -168.61
C VAL A 287 -11.70 8.61 -169.37
N GLU A 288 -12.06 9.89 -169.38
CA GLU A 288 -13.22 10.41 -170.14
C GLU A 288 -12.89 10.81 -171.59
N ASP A 289 -11.61 10.88 -171.98
CA ASP A 289 -11.13 11.33 -173.31
C ASP A 289 -10.64 10.16 -174.21
N GLU A 290 -10.91 8.90 -173.85
CA GLU A 290 -10.64 7.73 -174.69
C GLU A 290 -11.96 7.15 -175.23
N ASP A 291 -12.16 7.23 -176.55
CA ASP A 291 -13.31 6.68 -177.28
C ASP A 291 -13.45 5.16 -177.02
N GLU A 292 -14.69 4.70 -176.82
CA GLU A 292 -15.05 3.31 -176.54
C GLU A 292 -14.52 2.34 -177.62
N MET A 293 -13.58 1.47 -177.24
CA MET A 293 -13.06 0.39 -178.10
C MET A 293 -14.16 -0.60 -178.47
N SER A 294 -14.16 -1.02 -179.74
CA SER A 294 -15.20 -1.88 -180.31
C SER A 294 -15.13 -3.31 -179.77
N VAL A 295 -16.28 -4.00 -179.73
CA VAL A 295 -16.41 -5.36 -179.15
C VAL A 295 -15.49 -6.39 -179.84
N GLU A 296 -15.15 -6.20 -181.12
CA GLU A 296 -14.20 -7.06 -181.85
C GLU A 296 -12.74 -6.84 -181.41
N GLU A 297 -12.38 -5.67 -180.90
CA GLU A 297 -11.04 -5.37 -180.35
C GLU A 297 -10.87 -5.90 -178.92
N ILE A 298 -11.94 -5.91 -178.11
CA ILE A 298 -11.95 -6.49 -176.76
C ILE A 298 -11.84 -8.02 -176.81
N GLU A 299 -12.44 -8.69 -177.81
CA GLU A 299 -12.26 -10.14 -178.01
C GLU A 299 -10.83 -10.50 -178.46
N ALA A 300 -10.22 -9.67 -179.30
CA ALA A 300 -8.82 -9.87 -179.72
C ALA A 300 -7.82 -9.69 -178.58
N GLU A 301 -8.10 -8.80 -177.62
CA GLU A 301 -7.24 -8.57 -176.45
C GLU A 301 -7.42 -9.67 -175.37
N LEU A 302 -8.63 -10.23 -175.25
CA LEU A 302 -8.89 -11.41 -174.40
C LEU A 302 -8.23 -12.69 -174.93
N ASP A 303 -8.11 -12.87 -176.24
CA ASP A 303 -7.37 -13.99 -176.84
C ASP A 303 -5.84 -13.84 -176.69
N ALA A 304 -5.32 -12.59 -176.67
CA ALA A 304 -3.91 -12.31 -176.39
C ALA A 304 -3.55 -12.56 -174.90
N GLY A 305 -4.46 -12.26 -173.96
CA GLY A 305 -4.28 -12.57 -172.54
C GLY A 305 -4.24 -14.07 -172.23
N ARG A 306 -4.88 -14.91 -173.06
CA ARG A 306 -4.93 -16.38 -172.89
C ARG A 306 -3.62 -17.08 -173.30
N PHE A 307 -2.77 -16.44 -174.11
CA PHE A 307 -1.45 -16.96 -174.52
C PHE A 307 -0.32 -16.56 -173.55
N ALA A 308 -0.54 -15.61 -172.64
CA ALA A 308 0.48 -15.02 -171.77
C ALA A 308 0.48 -15.50 -170.30
N GLY A 309 -0.36 -16.47 -169.92
CA GLY A 309 -0.26 -17.15 -168.61
C GLY A 309 -0.50 -16.26 -167.38
N LEU A 310 -1.25 -15.16 -167.52
CA LEU A 310 -1.63 -14.29 -166.41
C LEU A 310 -2.91 -14.83 -165.72
N PRO A 311 -2.92 -15.04 -164.38
CA PRO A 311 -4.02 -15.71 -163.70
C PRO A 311 -5.25 -14.78 -163.58
N LEU A 312 -6.40 -15.23 -164.06
CA LEU A 312 -7.70 -14.78 -163.56
C LEU A 312 -7.97 -15.50 -162.24
N LEU A 313 -8.00 -14.73 -161.13
CA LEU A 313 -8.44 -15.08 -159.76
C LEU A 313 -8.02 -16.46 -159.22
N ASP A 314 -7.20 -16.47 -158.14
CA ASP A 314 -7.09 -17.66 -157.29
C ASP A 314 -7.64 -17.41 -155.88
N THR A 315 -8.62 -18.22 -155.54
CA THR A 315 -9.21 -18.44 -154.22
C THR A 315 -8.49 -19.63 -153.56
N GLY A 316 -7.78 -19.39 -152.46
CA GLY A 316 -7.36 -20.43 -151.49
C GLY A 316 -7.10 -19.78 -150.13
N GLU A 317 -7.84 -20.07 -149.05
CA GLU A 317 -7.66 -21.22 -148.11
C GLU A 317 -6.19 -21.31 -147.63
N VAL A 318 -5.80 -21.31 -146.35
CA VAL A 318 -6.32 -21.73 -145.02
C VAL A 318 -5.46 -20.91 -144.00
N GLU A 319 -5.79 -20.62 -142.73
CA GLU A 319 -6.04 -21.57 -141.65
C GLU A 319 -6.39 -20.85 -140.34
N ARG A 320 -7.22 -21.52 -139.55
CA ARG A 320 -7.93 -21.01 -138.37
C ARG A 320 -7.56 -21.86 -137.15
N VAL A 321 -7.32 -21.19 -136.02
CA VAL A 321 -7.36 -21.65 -134.59
C VAL A 321 -6.26 -22.69 -134.19
N PRO A 322 -5.90 -22.92 -132.90
CA PRO A 322 -6.56 -22.49 -131.66
C PRO A 322 -5.69 -22.09 -130.43
N ALA A 323 -6.36 -21.57 -129.38
CA ALA A 323 -5.91 -21.57 -127.96
C ALA A 323 -5.99 -23.01 -127.36
N PRO A 324 -5.78 -23.32 -126.06
CA PRO A 324 -5.28 -22.58 -124.86
C PRO A 324 -4.22 -23.41 -124.05
N SER A 325 -3.88 -23.03 -122.79
CA SER A 325 -3.82 -23.89 -121.55
C SER A 325 -2.85 -23.44 -120.43
N GLU A 326 -3.35 -23.32 -119.17
CA GLU A 326 -2.63 -23.64 -117.89
C GLU A 326 -2.55 -25.19 -117.70
N PRO A 327 -1.90 -25.87 -116.69
CA PRO A 327 -1.48 -25.45 -115.32
C PRO A 327 -0.24 -26.19 -114.67
N ALA A 328 -0.10 -26.06 -113.31
CA ALA A 328 0.43 -26.99 -112.26
C ALA A 328 1.97 -27.07 -111.98
N ALA A 329 2.52 -27.52 -110.83
CA ALA A 329 2.26 -27.58 -109.38
C ALA A 329 3.40 -28.41 -108.70
N ALA A 330 3.59 -28.30 -107.37
CA ALA A 330 4.34 -29.16 -106.41
C ALA A 330 5.86 -28.90 -106.21
N ALA A 331 6.48 -29.02 -105.01
CA ALA A 331 6.16 -29.87 -103.85
C ALA A 331 6.80 -29.39 -102.50
N GLU A 332 6.19 -29.81 -101.38
CA GLU A 332 6.70 -29.88 -99.98
C GLU A 332 7.57 -31.14 -99.73
N PRO A 333 8.18 -31.31 -98.53
CA PRO A 333 7.74 -32.41 -97.65
C PRO A 333 7.79 -32.17 -96.10
N GLU A 334 6.95 -32.95 -95.39
CA GLU A 334 6.66 -33.17 -93.94
C GLU A 334 7.53 -34.33 -93.28
N PRO A 335 7.34 -34.83 -92.01
CA PRO A 335 7.15 -34.21 -90.65
C PRO A 335 7.77 -34.96 -89.39
N GLU A 336 7.49 -34.43 -88.16
CA GLU A 336 7.34 -35.02 -86.75
C GLU A 336 8.53 -35.47 -85.83
N PRO A 337 8.41 -35.59 -84.45
CA PRO A 337 7.24 -35.43 -83.53
C PRO A 337 7.41 -34.67 -82.15
N VAL A 338 6.26 -34.22 -81.59
CA VAL A 338 5.67 -34.25 -80.20
C VAL A 338 6.45 -33.80 -78.93
N ALA A 339 5.86 -32.85 -78.17
CA ALA A 339 5.58 -32.94 -76.71
C ALA A 339 4.65 -31.81 -76.22
N GLU A 340 3.57 -32.21 -75.54
CA GLU A 340 2.56 -31.39 -74.86
C GLU A 340 3.06 -30.83 -73.51
N ALA A 341 2.57 -29.65 -73.12
CA ALA A 341 2.24 -29.29 -71.73
C ALA A 341 1.44 -27.96 -71.68
N GLU A 342 0.20 -28.01 -71.19
CA GLU A 342 -0.56 -26.87 -70.63
C GLU A 342 -0.30 -26.77 -69.10
N PRO A 343 -0.91 -25.83 -68.34
CA PRO A 343 -0.96 -24.36 -68.49
C PRO A 343 -0.58 -23.63 -67.17
N ASP A 344 -0.42 -22.29 -67.16
CA ASP A 344 -1.01 -21.47 -66.09
C ASP A 344 -1.24 -19.99 -66.46
N ALA A 345 -2.43 -19.55 -66.03
CA ALA A 345 -3.06 -18.25 -65.82
C ALA A 345 -2.57 -16.93 -66.45
N GLU A 346 -3.48 -16.27 -67.17
CA GLU A 346 -3.65 -14.80 -67.19
C GLU A 346 -4.36 -14.32 -65.89
N PRO A 347 -4.34 -13.01 -65.56
CA PRO A 347 -5.36 -12.14 -66.14
C PRO A 347 -4.89 -10.74 -66.57
N GLU A 348 -5.39 -10.34 -67.74
CA GLU A 348 -5.98 -9.06 -68.16
C GLU A 348 -5.68 -7.77 -67.36
N MET A 349 -5.25 -6.72 -68.08
CA MET A 349 -5.70 -5.34 -67.83
C MET A 349 -5.93 -4.58 -69.14
N GLU A 350 -7.14 -4.04 -69.29
CA GLU A 350 -7.53 -3.04 -70.29
C GLU A 350 -6.92 -1.64 -70.01
N PRO A 351 -6.83 -0.75 -71.01
CA PRO A 351 -6.12 0.52 -70.91
C PRO A 351 -7.03 1.67 -70.45
N ALA A 352 -6.54 2.50 -69.52
CA ALA A 352 -7.15 3.78 -69.17
C ALA A 352 -6.47 4.94 -69.90
N ALA A 353 -7.30 5.80 -70.48
CA ALA A 353 -6.96 6.98 -71.25
C ALA A 353 -6.93 8.25 -70.37
N VAL A 354 -5.92 9.09 -70.64
CA VAL A 354 -5.87 10.57 -70.58
C VAL A 354 -5.88 11.27 -69.20
N ALA A 355 -4.75 11.90 -68.88
CA ALA A 355 -4.70 13.31 -68.44
C ALA A 355 -3.30 13.90 -68.73
N GLU A 356 -3.27 15.04 -69.42
CA GLU A 356 -2.07 15.86 -69.71
C GLU A 356 -1.58 16.62 -68.45
N PRO A 357 -0.32 17.12 -68.44
CA PRO A 357 0.33 17.71 -67.28
C PRO A 357 0.31 19.25 -67.27
N GLU A 358 0.15 19.85 -66.08
CA GLU A 358 0.52 21.24 -65.75
C GLU A 358 1.45 21.16 -64.53
N ALA A 359 2.76 21.39 -64.67
CA ALA A 359 3.47 22.69 -64.68
C ALA A 359 3.78 23.23 -63.25
N GLU A 360 5.08 23.20 -62.93
CA GLU A 360 5.90 23.90 -61.92
C GLU A 360 5.33 25.21 -61.31
N PRO A 361 5.67 25.57 -60.04
CA PRO A 361 6.96 26.26 -59.80
C PRO A 361 7.64 26.08 -58.42
N GLU A 362 8.97 26.10 -58.44
CA GLU A 362 9.86 26.73 -57.42
C GLU A 362 10.18 28.18 -57.88
N PRO A 363 10.87 29.10 -57.13
CA PRO A 363 11.39 29.04 -55.74
C PRO A 363 11.29 30.37 -54.90
N GLU A 364 11.75 30.28 -53.63
CA GLU A 364 12.46 31.30 -52.79
C GLU A 364 11.72 32.50 -52.14
N PRO A 365 12.24 33.15 -51.04
CA PRO A 365 13.27 32.74 -50.06
C PRO A 365 12.89 32.99 -48.57
N VAL A 366 13.72 32.44 -47.67
CA VAL A 366 13.71 32.64 -46.21
C VAL A 366 14.43 33.95 -45.84
N ALA A 367 13.88 34.72 -44.90
CA ALA A 367 14.58 35.81 -44.23
C ALA A 367 14.32 35.77 -42.71
N GLU A 368 15.41 35.79 -41.95
CA GLU A 368 15.52 35.83 -40.49
C GLU A 368 14.89 37.10 -39.88
N THR A 369 14.32 37.02 -38.67
CA THR A 369 14.47 38.01 -37.56
C THR A 369 13.66 37.62 -36.31
N GLU A 370 14.33 37.48 -35.17
CA GLU A 370 13.79 37.69 -33.79
C GLU A 370 13.66 39.22 -33.51
N PRO A 371 13.15 39.72 -32.36
CA PRO A 371 12.30 39.16 -31.27
C PRO A 371 11.04 40.04 -30.93
N GLU A 372 10.25 39.57 -29.95
CA GLU A 372 9.16 40.15 -29.11
C GLU A 372 9.13 41.69 -28.84
N PRO A 373 7.98 42.34 -28.45
CA PRO A 373 7.15 41.98 -27.27
C PRO A 373 5.63 42.37 -27.22
N ASP A 374 4.99 41.87 -26.14
CA ASP A 374 3.83 42.34 -25.35
C ASP A 374 2.47 42.66 -26.01
N ASP A 375 1.41 41.93 -25.62
CA ASP A 375 0.21 42.44 -24.91
C ASP A 375 -0.88 41.35 -24.77
N GLU A 376 -1.25 41.01 -23.53
CA GLU A 376 -2.57 40.46 -23.13
C GLU A 376 -3.65 41.58 -23.25
N PRO A 377 -5.01 41.34 -23.24
CA PRO A 377 -5.73 40.19 -22.67
C PRO A 377 -7.00 39.69 -23.42
N ASP A 378 -7.60 38.64 -22.85
CA ASP A 378 -9.01 38.19 -22.87
C ASP A 378 -9.70 37.78 -24.18
N ALA A 379 -10.01 36.48 -24.30
CA ALA A 379 -11.39 35.99 -24.46
C ALA A 379 -11.46 34.45 -24.42
N GLU A 380 -12.26 33.94 -23.49
CA GLU A 380 -12.76 32.57 -23.41
C GLU A 380 -13.53 32.17 -24.70
N VAL A 381 -13.18 31.03 -25.31
CA VAL A 381 -14.15 30.14 -25.99
C VAL A 381 -13.62 28.69 -25.91
N GLU A 382 -14.39 27.85 -25.24
CA GLU A 382 -14.30 26.39 -25.22
C GLU A 382 -14.65 25.80 -26.59
N ASP A 383 -13.89 24.80 -27.05
CA ASP A 383 -14.36 23.57 -27.73
C ASP A 383 -13.24 22.98 -28.63
N GLU A 384 -12.47 22.03 -28.11
CA GLU A 384 -11.79 21.02 -28.94
C GLU A 384 -11.82 19.67 -28.22
N ALA A 385 -12.66 18.77 -28.73
CA ALA A 385 -12.70 17.37 -28.34
C ALA A 385 -11.36 16.70 -28.70
N THR A 386 -10.64 16.22 -27.68
CA THR A 386 -9.37 15.52 -27.85
C THR A 386 -9.56 14.00 -27.86
N VAL A 387 -8.63 13.34 -28.55
CA VAL A 387 -8.57 11.93 -28.92
C VAL A 387 -8.69 10.93 -27.75
N THR A 388 -8.67 11.40 -26.51
CA THR A 388 -8.92 10.63 -25.28
C THR A 388 -10.37 10.15 -25.13
N ASP A 389 -11.37 10.84 -25.68
CA ASP A 389 -12.77 10.39 -25.63
C ASP A 389 -13.07 9.21 -26.55
N ILE A 390 -12.20 8.96 -27.53
CA ILE A 390 -12.30 7.82 -28.45
C ILE A 390 -11.79 6.54 -27.75
N PHE A 391 -10.79 6.64 -26.87
CA PHE A 391 -10.26 5.50 -26.11
C PHE A 391 -11.14 5.11 -24.91
N ALA A 392 -11.86 6.07 -24.31
CA ALA A 392 -12.85 5.80 -23.28
C ALA A 392 -14.05 4.99 -23.80
N ARG A 393 -14.36 5.12 -25.10
CA ARG A 393 -15.51 4.45 -25.73
C ARG A 393 -15.19 3.05 -26.28
N LEU A 394 -13.91 2.74 -26.51
CA LEU A 394 -13.46 1.41 -26.98
C LEU A 394 -13.20 0.42 -25.84
N ARG A 395 -13.15 0.91 -24.58
CA ARG A 395 -12.88 0.09 -23.39
C ARG A 395 -14.16 -0.33 -22.63
N ALA A 396 -15.33 0.13 -23.08
CA ALA A 396 -16.63 -0.15 -22.47
C ALA A 396 -17.45 -1.27 -23.17
N GLU A 397 -16.92 -1.89 -24.23
CA GLU A 397 -17.57 -3.00 -24.95
C GLU A 397 -16.57 -4.15 -25.19
N VAL A 398 -16.23 -4.90 -24.14
CA VAL A 398 -15.74 -6.27 -24.25
C VAL A 398 -16.42 -7.08 -23.13
N PRO A 399 -17.15 -8.17 -23.43
CA PRO A 399 -17.78 -9.00 -22.41
C PRO A 399 -16.72 -9.84 -21.70
N GLU A 400 -16.89 -10.04 -20.39
CA GLU A 400 -16.05 -10.91 -19.56
C GLU A 400 -16.01 -12.34 -20.12
N PRO A 401 -14.85 -13.01 -20.12
CA PRO A 401 -14.80 -14.42 -20.44
C PRO A 401 -15.10 -15.26 -19.20
N ASP A 402 -16.05 -16.19 -19.41
CA ASP A 402 -16.39 -17.30 -18.52
C ASP A 402 -15.17 -18.11 -18.07
N GLU A 403 -15.21 -18.50 -16.80
CA GLU A 403 -14.34 -19.48 -16.16
C GLU A 403 -14.45 -20.86 -16.85
N ALA A 404 -13.33 -21.41 -17.29
CA ALA A 404 -13.17 -22.85 -17.52
C ALA A 404 -11.69 -23.28 -17.47
N ASP A 405 -11.43 -24.22 -16.57
CA ASP A 405 -10.45 -25.31 -16.61
C ASP A 405 -8.93 -24.98 -16.62
N GLU A 406 -8.33 -25.00 -15.41
CA GLU A 406 -6.96 -25.51 -15.22
C GLU A 406 -6.95 -26.59 -14.12
N ASP A 407 -7.01 -27.85 -14.55
CA ASP A 407 -6.60 -29.01 -13.77
C ASP A 407 -5.07 -29.10 -13.71
N GLY A 408 -4.53 -29.24 -12.49
CA GLY A 408 -3.31 -30.01 -12.20
C GLY A 408 -2.07 -29.24 -11.79
N ASP A 409 -1.81 -29.11 -10.47
CA ASP A 409 -0.97 -30.09 -9.75
C ASP A 409 -1.09 -29.87 -8.23
N GLU A 410 -1.34 -30.96 -7.52
CA GLU A 410 -1.51 -31.05 -6.07
C GLU A 410 -0.17 -30.89 -5.35
N LEU A 411 -0.10 -30.04 -4.32
CA LEU A 411 0.74 -30.29 -3.15
C LEU A 411 0.03 -29.84 -1.87
N ASP A 412 -0.27 -30.87 -1.05
CA ASP A 412 -0.80 -30.86 0.31
C ASP A 412 -0.29 -29.72 1.20
N VAL A 413 -1.22 -28.92 1.73
CA VAL A 413 -1.12 -28.38 3.09
C VAL A 413 -2.50 -28.53 3.73
N GLU A 414 -2.61 -29.49 4.66
CA GLU A 414 -3.78 -29.64 5.51
C GLU A 414 -3.98 -28.38 6.37
N ALA A 415 -5.14 -27.72 6.19
CA ALA A 415 -5.71 -26.81 7.17
C ALA A 415 -7.16 -27.26 7.42
N ASP A 416 -7.36 -27.75 8.63
CA ASP A 416 -8.62 -28.16 9.22
C ASP A 416 -9.49 -26.93 9.50
N GLU A 417 -10.51 -26.68 8.67
CA GLU A 417 -11.70 -25.92 9.08
C GLU A 417 -12.95 -26.52 8.42
N ALA A 418 -13.58 -27.44 9.14
CA ALA A 418 -14.98 -27.79 8.94
C ALA A 418 -15.86 -26.92 9.85
N ALA A 419 -16.38 -25.83 9.33
CA ALA A 419 -17.58 -25.19 9.87
C ALA A 419 -18.78 -25.61 8.99
N PRO A 420 -19.81 -26.29 9.54
CA PRO A 420 -20.96 -26.70 8.75
C PRO A 420 -21.91 -25.51 8.53
N ALA A 421 -22.39 -25.41 7.29
CA ALA A 421 -23.47 -24.52 6.91
C ALA A 421 -24.82 -25.00 7.47
N ASP A 422 -25.52 -24.05 8.09
CA ASP A 422 -26.95 -23.79 7.97
C ASP A 422 -27.93 -24.88 8.48
N GLU A 423 -28.18 -24.87 9.80
CA GLU A 423 -29.48 -25.23 10.36
C GLU A 423 -30.15 -23.96 10.90
N ALA A 424 -31.31 -23.63 10.31
CA ALA A 424 -32.16 -22.51 10.64
C ALA A 424 -32.37 -22.33 12.16
N ALA A 425 -31.84 -21.23 12.70
CA ALA A 425 -32.11 -20.70 14.03
C ALA A 425 -33.18 -19.59 13.97
N PRO A 426 -33.96 -19.38 15.04
CA PRO A 426 -35.23 -18.67 14.99
C PRO A 426 -35.07 -17.15 14.86
N GLU A 427 -36.08 -16.51 14.27
CA GLU A 427 -36.23 -15.06 14.14
C GLU A 427 -36.12 -14.34 15.50
N ASP A 428 -35.11 -13.46 15.58
CA ASP A 428 -35.04 -12.17 16.26
C ASP A 428 -35.65 -12.04 17.67
N GLU A 429 -34.80 -12.32 18.67
CA GLU A 429 -34.80 -11.55 19.93
C GLU A 429 -33.84 -10.38 19.72
N ASP A 430 -34.25 -9.16 20.07
CA ASP A 430 -33.49 -7.90 19.94
C ASP A 430 -32.08 -8.01 20.57
N HIS A 431 -31.09 -8.49 19.83
CA HIS A 431 -29.71 -8.56 20.30
C HIS A 431 -29.09 -7.16 20.11
N GLU A 432 -28.84 -6.46 21.22
CA GLU A 432 -28.05 -5.22 21.19
C GLU A 432 -26.66 -5.57 20.64
N GLU A 433 -26.25 -4.83 19.61
CA GLU A 433 -24.95 -4.99 18.98
C GLU A 433 -23.83 -4.59 19.95
N THR A 434 -22.83 -5.44 20.08
CA THR A 434 -21.67 -5.20 20.94
C THR A 434 -20.77 -4.09 20.37
N VAL A 435 -19.94 -3.50 21.22
CA VAL A 435 -18.98 -2.46 20.80
C VAL A 435 -17.96 -2.97 19.78
N LEU A 436 -17.59 -4.26 19.84
CA LEU A 436 -16.68 -4.89 18.88
C LEU A 436 -17.36 -5.13 17.52
N GLU A 437 -18.63 -5.55 17.51
CA GLU A 437 -19.41 -5.68 16.26
C GLU A 437 -19.60 -4.33 15.56
N ARG A 438 -19.86 -3.26 16.34
CA ARG A 438 -19.91 -1.88 15.82
C ARG A 438 -18.59 -1.47 15.18
N ARG A 439 -17.45 -1.73 15.84
CA ARG A 439 -16.12 -1.47 15.28
C ARG A 439 -15.92 -2.24 13.97
N ASP A 440 -16.27 -3.52 13.93
CA ASP A 440 -16.06 -4.37 12.76
C ASP A 440 -16.91 -3.97 11.56
N ARG A 441 -18.12 -3.46 11.79
CA ARG A 441 -18.93 -2.86 10.72
C ARG A 441 -18.17 -1.75 9.99
N ASP A 442 -17.43 -0.93 10.73
CA ASP A 442 -16.72 0.23 10.18
C ASP A 442 -15.32 -0.15 9.67
N ALA A 443 -14.61 -1.05 10.36
CA ALA A 443 -13.25 -1.45 10.02
C ALA A 443 -13.17 -2.45 8.85
N VAL A 444 -14.00 -3.50 8.84
CA VAL A 444 -13.86 -4.62 7.89
C VAL A 444 -14.02 -4.20 6.42
N PRO A 445 -14.92 -3.26 6.04
CA PRO A 445 -14.95 -2.74 4.67
C PRO A 445 -13.62 -2.08 4.26
N LEU A 446 -13.03 -1.28 5.15
CA LEU A 446 -11.76 -0.61 4.92
C LEU A 446 -10.59 -1.60 4.83
N GLU A 447 -10.57 -2.64 5.68
CA GLU A 447 -9.61 -3.75 5.59
C GLU A 447 -9.67 -4.43 4.21
N ARG A 448 -10.88 -4.73 3.73
CA ARG A 448 -11.09 -5.37 2.43
C ARG A 448 -10.69 -4.46 1.27
N ASP A 449 -10.96 -3.17 1.37
CA ASP A 449 -10.60 -2.18 0.36
C ASP A 449 -9.08 -2.00 0.28
N LEU A 450 -8.41 -1.81 1.43
CA LEU A 450 -6.95 -1.71 1.50
C LEU A 450 -6.27 -2.98 0.98
N ALA A 451 -6.71 -4.16 1.41
CA ALA A 451 -6.16 -5.43 0.93
C ALA A 451 -6.32 -5.59 -0.59
N ARG A 452 -7.47 -5.18 -1.15
CA ARG A 452 -7.71 -5.23 -2.61
C ARG A 452 -6.79 -4.27 -3.36
N MET A 453 -6.63 -3.05 -2.85
CA MET A 453 -5.77 -2.02 -3.43
C MET A 453 -4.30 -2.43 -3.39
N LEU A 454 -3.82 -2.96 -2.26
CA LEU A 454 -2.48 -3.52 -2.13
C LEU A 454 -2.24 -4.71 -3.07
N LYS A 455 -3.19 -5.64 -3.19
CA LYS A 455 -3.07 -6.76 -4.15
C LYS A 455 -2.95 -6.29 -5.59
N ARG A 456 -3.71 -5.25 -5.96
CA ARG A 456 -3.65 -4.64 -7.28
C ARG A 456 -2.30 -3.96 -7.50
N GLN A 457 -1.85 -3.14 -6.56
CA GLN A 457 -0.56 -2.46 -6.64
C GLN A 457 0.60 -3.46 -6.74
N LEU A 458 0.58 -4.54 -5.94
CA LEU A 458 1.54 -5.64 -6.02
C LEU A 458 1.47 -6.38 -7.37
N ALA A 459 0.31 -6.44 -8.02
CA ALA A 459 0.18 -7.06 -9.34
C ALA A 459 0.74 -6.18 -10.45
N ASP A 460 0.49 -4.88 -10.37
CA ASP A 460 1.05 -3.90 -11.31
C ASP A 460 2.58 -3.85 -11.17
N ASP A 461 3.09 -3.78 -9.93
CA ASP A 461 4.52 -3.81 -9.63
C ASP A 461 5.19 -5.14 -10.05
N GLU A 462 4.56 -6.29 -9.78
CA GLU A 462 5.05 -7.58 -10.28
C GLU A 462 5.19 -7.58 -11.82
N ASN A 463 4.17 -7.10 -12.53
CA ASN A 463 4.19 -7.04 -13.99
C ASN A 463 5.30 -6.14 -14.51
N ASP A 464 5.49 -4.98 -13.89
CA ASP A 464 6.54 -4.03 -14.22
C ASP A 464 7.93 -4.63 -13.97
N LYS A 465 8.16 -5.25 -12.81
CA LYS A 465 9.44 -5.93 -12.51
C LYS A 465 9.71 -7.07 -13.46
N LEU A 466 8.72 -7.91 -13.79
CA LEU A 466 8.89 -9.00 -14.74
C LEU A 466 9.20 -8.49 -16.16
N ASP A 467 8.57 -7.40 -16.60
CA ASP A 467 8.88 -6.78 -17.90
C ASP A 467 10.31 -6.20 -17.92
N LEU A 468 10.73 -5.52 -16.86
CA LEU A 468 12.10 -5.01 -16.71
C LEU A 468 13.13 -6.15 -16.72
N ILE A 469 12.88 -7.25 -16.01
CA ILE A 469 13.77 -8.43 -16.00
C ILE A 469 13.90 -9.04 -17.39
N ARG A 470 12.80 -9.12 -18.16
CA ARG A 470 12.83 -9.64 -19.55
C ARG A 470 13.64 -8.76 -20.50
N ARG A 471 13.64 -7.45 -20.27
CA ARG A 471 14.38 -6.46 -21.08
C ARG A 471 15.83 -6.27 -20.62
N ARG A 472 16.13 -6.66 -19.37
CA ARG A 472 17.44 -6.52 -18.73
C ARG A 472 18.50 -7.32 -19.50
N GLY A 473 19.56 -6.65 -19.92
CA GLY A 473 20.76 -7.28 -20.44
C GLY A 473 21.62 -7.86 -19.31
N LYS A 474 22.45 -8.86 -19.62
CA LYS A 474 23.34 -9.52 -18.64
C LYS A 474 24.34 -8.59 -17.93
N LYS A 475 24.53 -7.36 -18.41
CA LYS A 475 25.44 -6.36 -17.85
C LYS A 475 24.74 -5.24 -17.08
N ASP A 476 23.40 -5.19 -17.12
CA ASP A 476 22.66 -4.12 -16.48
C ASP A 476 22.59 -4.35 -14.97
N PRO A 477 22.78 -3.31 -14.14
CA PRO A 477 22.73 -3.43 -12.69
C PRO A 477 21.34 -3.87 -12.22
N VAL A 478 21.27 -4.49 -11.03
CA VAL A 478 20.00 -4.92 -10.43
C VAL A 478 19.08 -3.73 -10.17
N ASP A 479 19.66 -2.57 -9.84
CA ASP A 479 18.95 -1.30 -9.66
C ASP A 479 18.12 -0.86 -10.88
N ALA A 480 18.48 -1.30 -12.10
CA ALA A 480 17.68 -1.02 -13.29
C ALA A 480 16.28 -1.66 -13.23
N VAL A 481 16.11 -2.73 -12.44
CA VAL A 481 14.81 -3.39 -12.20
C VAL A 481 14.14 -2.79 -10.97
N LEU A 482 14.86 -2.64 -9.87
CA LEU A 482 14.28 -2.21 -8.59
C LEU A 482 13.90 -0.72 -8.59
N GLY A 483 14.61 0.12 -9.35
CA GLY A 483 14.46 1.57 -9.32
C GLY A 483 14.84 2.19 -7.97
N GLU A 484 14.65 3.50 -7.85
CA GLU A 484 14.90 4.23 -6.60
C GLU A 484 13.95 3.75 -5.49
N SER A 485 14.49 3.56 -4.28
CA SER A 485 13.71 3.06 -3.12
C SER A 485 12.55 3.98 -2.77
N ASP A 486 12.81 5.28 -2.69
CA ASP A 486 11.82 6.28 -2.30
C ASP A 486 10.68 6.37 -3.34
N ALA A 487 11.00 6.30 -4.62
CA ALA A 487 9.99 6.27 -5.69
C ALA A 487 9.12 5.00 -5.62
N HIS A 488 9.73 3.85 -5.30
CA HIS A 488 9.00 2.60 -5.14
C HIS A 488 8.03 2.68 -3.95
N ARG A 489 8.50 3.16 -2.80
CA ARG A 489 7.67 3.35 -1.60
C ARG A 489 6.56 4.36 -1.81
N ALA A 490 6.84 5.49 -2.47
CA ALA A 490 5.86 6.54 -2.74
C ALA A 490 4.63 6.01 -3.50
N ALA A 491 4.84 5.10 -4.47
CA ALA A 491 3.75 4.50 -5.23
C ALA A 491 2.77 3.69 -4.36
N TYR A 492 3.26 3.05 -3.28
CA TYR A 492 2.40 2.36 -2.32
C TYR A 492 1.81 3.32 -1.28
N ALA A 493 2.57 4.33 -0.84
CA ALA A 493 2.10 5.32 0.11
C ALA A 493 0.86 6.06 -0.40
N ASP A 494 0.83 6.43 -1.68
CA ASP A 494 -0.32 7.09 -2.31
C ASP A 494 -1.59 6.23 -2.27
N VAL A 495 -1.45 4.90 -2.40
CA VAL A 495 -2.57 3.94 -2.37
C VAL A 495 -3.11 3.74 -0.95
N VAL A 496 -2.23 3.73 0.04
CA VAL A 496 -2.55 3.39 1.44
C VAL A 496 -3.15 4.58 2.20
N ARG A 497 -2.65 5.80 1.92
CA ARG A 497 -2.94 7.02 2.67
C ARG A 497 -4.42 7.31 2.85
N ASP A 498 -5.17 7.31 1.76
CA ASP A 498 -6.59 7.66 1.79
C ASP A 498 -7.42 6.67 2.62
N VAL A 499 -7.05 5.38 2.60
CA VAL A 499 -7.77 4.35 3.35
C VAL A 499 -7.46 4.44 4.85
N LEU A 500 -6.20 4.70 5.22
CA LEU A 500 -5.85 4.88 6.63
C LEU A 500 -6.42 6.18 7.20
N ALA A 501 -6.46 7.27 6.42
CA ALA A 501 -7.14 8.50 6.81
C ALA A 501 -8.64 8.25 7.03
N ALA A 502 -9.30 7.51 6.14
CA ALA A 502 -10.70 7.11 6.30
C ALA A 502 -10.92 6.21 7.55
N ALA A 503 -9.99 5.32 7.87
CA ALA A 503 -10.05 4.50 9.07
C ALA A 503 -9.92 5.34 10.36
N ALA A 504 -9.02 6.32 10.38
CA ALA A 504 -8.91 7.26 11.50
C ALA A 504 -10.17 8.13 11.65
N GLU A 505 -10.76 8.59 10.55
CA GLU A 505 -12.02 9.32 10.57
C GLU A 505 -13.18 8.44 11.09
N ALA A 506 -13.25 7.19 10.64
CA ALA A 506 -14.22 6.22 11.14
C ALA A 506 -14.06 5.97 12.65
N GLY A 507 -12.81 5.87 13.14
CA GLY A 507 -12.53 5.77 14.57
C GLY A 507 -12.94 7.00 15.37
N ALA A 508 -12.71 8.20 14.84
CA ALA A 508 -13.15 9.44 15.47
C ALA A 508 -14.69 9.52 15.53
N GLY A 509 -15.38 9.13 14.46
CA GLY A 509 -16.84 9.02 14.40
C GLY A 509 -17.40 7.98 15.38
N PHE A 510 -16.72 6.82 15.48
CA PHE A 510 -17.06 5.77 16.44
C PHE A 510 -17.00 6.29 17.87
N ALA A 511 -15.89 6.93 18.27
CA ALA A 511 -15.73 7.53 19.59
C ALA A 511 -16.76 8.64 19.85
N GLY A 512 -17.03 9.49 18.85
CA GLY A 512 -18.06 10.52 18.92
C GLY A 512 -19.44 9.95 19.27
N SER A 513 -19.82 8.83 18.64
CA SER A 513 -21.10 8.18 18.93
C SER A 513 -21.21 7.66 20.36
N LEU A 514 -20.11 7.14 20.94
CA LEU A 514 -20.08 6.67 22.32
C LEU A 514 -20.06 7.82 23.34
N LEU A 515 -19.37 8.93 23.03
CA LEU A 515 -19.32 10.12 23.88
C LEU A 515 -20.66 10.87 23.89
N GLU A 516 -21.39 10.88 22.77
CA GLU A 516 -22.73 11.47 22.68
C GLU A 516 -23.72 10.76 23.62
N ASP A 517 -23.63 9.44 23.77
CA ASP A 517 -24.46 8.66 24.70
C ASP A 517 -24.23 9.10 26.17
N ASP A 518 -23.00 9.52 26.51
CA ASP A 518 -22.62 10.06 27.82
C ASP A 518 -22.76 11.60 27.93
N GLY A 519 -23.18 12.27 26.85
CA GLY A 519 -23.34 13.73 26.80
C GLY A 519 -22.01 14.51 26.83
N ILE A 520 -20.92 13.88 26.40
CA ILE A 520 -19.58 14.48 26.29
C ILE A 520 -19.36 14.94 24.85
N GLU A 521 -18.94 16.18 24.65
CA GLU A 521 -18.64 16.71 23.32
C GLU A 521 -17.27 16.16 22.84
N PRO A 522 -17.20 15.52 21.66
CA PRO A 522 -15.95 14.99 21.14
C PRO A 522 -14.97 16.10 20.76
N GLN A 523 -13.68 15.80 20.87
CA GLN A 523 -12.63 16.70 20.43
C GLN A 523 -12.50 16.62 18.89
N PRO A 524 -12.33 17.75 18.18
CA PRO A 524 -12.02 17.71 16.75
C PRO A 524 -10.67 17.00 16.57
N ALA A 525 -10.71 15.87 15.87
CA ALA A 525 -9.55 15.03 15.60
C ALA A 525 -9.06 15.28 14.17
N ASP A 526 -7.93 15.97 14.04
CA ASP A 526 -7.12 15.97 12.81
C ASP A 526 -6.00 14.97 13.02
N VAL A 527 -6.21 13.74 12.53
CA VAL A 527 -5.32 12.62 12.80
C VAL A 527 -4.31 12.48 11.69
N ASP A 528 -3.06 12.82 12.00
CA ASP A 528 -1.93 12.49 11.14
C ASP A 528 -1.73 10.97 11.12
N VAL A 529 -1.74 10.37 9.92
CA VAL A 529 -1.54 8.94 9.66
C VAL A 529 -0.26 8.66 8.88
N GLU A 530 0.57 9.67 8.59
CA GLU A 530 1.75 9.52 7.73
C GLU A 530 2.75 8.51 8.28
N ASP A 531 2.96 8.48 9.59
CA ASP A 531 3.84 7.51 10.23
C ASP A 531 3.34 6.07 10.07
N LEU A 532 2.01 5.85 10.10
CA LEU A 532 1.42 4.53 9.85
C LEU A 532 1.52 4.14 8.37
N VAL A 533 1.37 5.09 7.45
CA VAL A 533 1.57 4.88 6.01
C VAL A 533 3.02 4.46 5.76
N ASP A 534 3.98 5.21 6.28
CA ASP A 534 5.41 4.91 6.14
C ASP A 534 5.75 3.54 6.72
N GLU A 535 5.25 3.22 7.92
CA GLU A 535 5.52 1.93 8.57
C GLU A 535 4.96 0.75 7.74
N LEU A 536 3.72 0.85 7.25
CA LEU A 536 3.12 -0.19 6.39
C LEU A 536 3.93 -0.38 5.11
N VAL A 537 4.23 0.73 4.43
CA VAL A 537 4.95 0.71 3.16
C VAL A 537 6.34 0.13 3.33
N VAL A 538 7.07 0.52 4.39
CA VAL A 538 8.37 -0.07 4.74
C VAL A 538 8.25 -1.57 5.01
N ALA A 539 7.27 -1.98 5.83
CA ALA A 539 7.06 -3.38 6.19
C ALA A 539 6.67 -4.27 4.99
N LEU A 540 6.09 -3.69 3.93
CA LEU A 540 5.70 -4.38 2.71
C LEU A 540 6.82 -4.35 1.64
N VAL A 541 7.33 -3.16 1.33
CA VAL A 541 8.17 -2.91 0.15
C VAL A 541 9.61 -3.36 0.38
N ASP A 542 10.20 -3.07 1.54
CA ASP A 542 11.62 -3.38 1.77
C ASP A 542 11.92 -4.88 1.70
N PRO A 543 11.13 -5.76 2.34
CA PRO A 543 11.37 -7.20 2.22
C PRO A 543 11.18 -7.73 0.79
N ILE A 544 10.31 -7.11 -0.01
CA ILE A 544 10.15 -7.47 -1.43
C ILE A 544 11.40 -7.04 -2.20
N ARG A 545 11.89 -5.82 -1.98
CA ARG A 545 13.09 -5.29 -2.64
C ARG A 545 14.30 -6.16 -2.33
N ASP A 546 14.58 -6.41 -1.05
CA ASP A 546 15.69 -7.27 -0.60
C ASP A 546 15.59 -8.66 -1.24
N LYS A 547 14.37 -9.24 -1.26
CA LYS A 547 14.18 -10.57 -1.82
C LYS A 547 14.36 -10.62 -3.33
N VAL A 548 13.88 -9.62 -4.05
CA VAL A 548 14.03 -9.51 -5.50
C VAL A 548 15.50 -9.26 -5.86
N GLU A 549 16.21 -8.44 -5.09
CA GLU A 549 17.65 -8.22 -5.22
C GLU A 549 18.43 -9.54 -5.11
N ASP A 550 18.25 -10.26 -4.00
CA ASP A 550 18.86 -11.58 -3.75
C ASP A 550 18.61 -12.56 -4.90
N LEU A 551 17.38 -12.59 -5.43
CA LEU A 551 17.01 -13.46 -6.54
C LEU A 551 17.71 -13.07 -7.84
N LEU A 552 17.82 -11.78 -8.13
CA LEU A 552 18.45 -11.26 -9.34
C LEU A 552 19.99 -11.36 -9.32
N GLU A 553 20.59 -11.45 -8.13
CA GLU A 553 22.01 -11.75 -7.96
C GLU A 553 22.31 -13.25 -8.03
N GLY A 554 21.42 -14.09 -7.48
CA GLY A 554 21.63 -15.53 -7.33
C GLY A 554 21.14 -16.40 -8.49
N SER A 555 20.28 -15.88 -9.37
CA SER A 555 19.65 -16.64 -10.46
C SER A 555 19.53 -15.84 -11.76
N GLU A 556 19.45 -16.53 -12.91
CA GLU A 556 19.33 -15.91 -14.24
C GLU A 556 18.16 -16.49 -15.02
N GLY A 557 17.58 -15.70 -15.94
CA GLY A 557 16.57 -16.18 -16.88
C GLY A 557 15.24 -16.58 -16.20
N ASP A 558 14.70 -17.73 -16.59
CA ASP A 558 13.40 -18.21 -16.11
C ASP A 558 13.38 -18.47 -14.59
N ASP A 559 14.50 -18.94 -14.02
CA ASP A 559 14.60 -19.19 -12.56
C ASP A 559 14.41 -17.90 -11.75
N ALA A 560 14.94 -16.77 -12.23
CA ALA A 560 14.76 -15.47 -11.60
C ALA A 560 13.31 -14.97 -11.74
N LEU A 561 12.70 -15.16 -12.92
CA LEU A 561 11.30 -14.78 -13.16
C LEU A 561 10.35 -15.56 -12.24
N ASP A 562 10.57 -16.87 -12.07
CA ASP A 562 9.74 -17.72 -11.22
C ASP A 562 9.95 -17.42 -9.74
N GLY A 563 11.18 -17.12 -9.32
CA GLY A 563 11.47 -16.65 -7.97
C GLY A 563 10.75 -15.34 -7.64
N VAL A 564 10.75 -14.38 -8.56
CA VAL A 564 10.06 -13.09 -8.38
C VAL A 564 8.55 -13.30 -8.29
N ARG A 565 7.95 -14.11 -9.18
CA ARG A 565 6.52 -14.47 -9.08
C ARG A 565 6.15 -15.11 -7.75
N ALA A 566 6.99 -16.02 -7.25
CA ALA A 566 6.77 -16.66 -5.96
C ALA A 566 6.82 -15.65 -4.80
N CYS A 567 7.76 -14.69 -4.85
CA CYS A 567 7.85 -13.60 -3.88
C CYS A 567 6.58 -12.74 -3.86
N TYR A 568 6.14 -12.23 -5.02
CA TYR A 568 4.93 -11.42 -5.10
C TYR A 568 3.67 -12.20 -4.71
N ARG A 569 3.57 -13.48 -5.08
CA ARG A 569 2.45 -14.35 -4.65
C ARG A 569 2.39 -14.49 -3.13
N GLN A 570 3.54 -14.69 -2.48
CA GLN A 570 3.63 -14.75 -1.03
C GLN A 570 3.11 -13.46 -0.38
N TRP A 571 3.56 -12.29 -0.86
CA TRP A 571 3.16 -11.00 -0.31
C TRP A 571 1.70 -10.64 -0.60
N LYS A 572 1.17 -10.99 -1.78
CA LYS A 572 -0.26 -10.87 -2.08
C LYS A 572 -1.11 -11.67 -1.09
N GLY A 573 -0.64 -12.83 -0.65
CA GLY A 573 -1.29 -13.64 0.38
C GLY A 573 -1.36 -12.96 1.76
N ARG A 574 -0.39 -12.09 2.10
CA ARG A 574 -0.26 -11.41 3.40
C ARG A 574 -0.95 -10.04 3.48
N THR A 575 -1.46 -9.52 2.37
CA THR A 575 -2.11 -8.19 2.32
C THR A 575 -3.30 -8.05 3.25
N GLY A 576 -4.03 -9.15 3.54
CA GLY A 576 -5.14 -9.13 4.49
C GLY A 576 -4.68 -8.84 5.93
N ASP A 577 -3.62 -9.51 6.37
CA ASP A 577 -3.07 -9.33 7.72
C ASP A 577 -2.54 -7.91 7.93
N LEU A 578 -1.78 -7.39 6.95
CA LEU A 578 -1.29 -6.01 6.97
C LEU A 578 -2.44 -5.00 6.95
N ALA A 579 -3.45 -5.22 6.11
CA ALA A 579 -4.60 -4.33 6.05
C ALA A 579 -5.35 -4.29 7.39
N GLY A 580 -5.58 -5.45 8.01
CA GLY A 580 -6.15 -5.55 9.36
C GLY A 580 -5.35 -4.76 10.39
N GLN A 581 -4.04 -5.04 10.48
CA GLN A 581 -3.14 -4.38 11.43
C GLN A 581 -3.23 -2.85 11.36
N TYR A 582 -3.04 -2.27 10.17
CA TYR A 582 -2.93 -0.82 10.03
C TYR A 582 -4.28 -0.11 10.02
N VAL A 583 -5.36 -0.76 9.56
CA VAL A 583 -6.72 -0.21 9.71
C VAL A 583 -7.11 -0.14 11.18
N HIS A 584 -6.84 -1.19 11.97
CA HIS A 584 -7.08 -1.14 13.42
C HIS A 584 -6.21 -0.10 14.14
N ALA A 585 -4.96 0.09 13.70
CA ALA A 585 -4.09 1.13 14.23
C ALA A 585 -4.60 2.54 13.95
N ALA A 586 -4.95 2.84 12.70
CA ALA A 586 -5.50 4.12 12.30
C ALA A 586 -6.85 4.40 12.99
N LEU A 587 -7.74 3.40 13.06
CA LEU A 587 -9.02 3.50 13.75
C LEU A 587 -8.84 3.84 15.23
N ASN A 588 -8.00 3.11 15.97
CA ASN A 588 -7.79 3.40 17.39
C ASN A 588 -7.10 4.75 17.63
N ARG A 589 -6.24 5.21 16.70
CA ARG A 589 -5.67 6.56 16.74
C ARG A 589 -6.76 7.63 16.55
N GLY A 590 -7.69 7.38 15.64
CA GLY A 590 -8.94 8.12 15.47
C GLY A 590 -9.77 8.22 16.75
N VAL A 591 -10.04 7.07 17.36
CA VAL A 591 -10.77 6.96 18.62
C VAL A 591 -10.08 7.77 19.72
N TYR A 592 -8.78 7.55 19.92
CA TYR A 592 -8.00 8.23 20.96
C TYR A 592 -7.97 9.74 20.77
N ALA A 593 -7.83 10.22 19.53
CA ALA A 593 -7.80 11.65 19.22
C ALA A 593 -9.14 12.35 19.46
N ALA A 594 -10.27 11.67 19.23
CA ALA A 594 -11.61 12.22 19.42
C ALA A 594 -12.04 12.29 20.90
N ILE A 595 -11.42 11.52 21.79
CA ILE A 595 -11.74 11.51 23.22
C ILE A 595 -11.10 12.72 23.91
N PRO A 596 -11.81 13.54 24.70
CA PRO A 596 -11.20 14.65 25.43
C PRO A 596 -10.17 14.21 26.49
N ASP A 597 -9.13 15.02 26.72
CA ASP A 597 -8.09 14.72 27.71
C ASP A 597 -8.65 14.55 29.13
N GLY A 598 -8.14 13.54 29.85
CA GLY A 598 -8.60 13.19 31.20
C GLY A 598 -9.94 12.42 31.25
N THR A 599 -10.60 12.18 30.12
CA THR A 599 -11.75 11.27 30.05
C THR A 599 -11.29 9.85 30.39
N PRO A 600 -12.01 9.07 31.23
CA PRO A 600 -11.68 7.67 31.47
C PRO A 600 -11.74 6.90 30.16
N VAL A 601 -10.74 6.07 29.88
CA VAL A 601 -10.69 5.18 28.74
C VAL A 601 -10.42 3.75 29.21
N SER A 602 -11.10 2.79 28.59
CA SER A 602 -11.00 1.37 28.89
C SER A 602 -10.49 0.60 27.67
N TRP A 603 -9.63 -0.38 27.91
CA TRP A 603 -9.16 -1.29 26.87
C TRP A 603 -10.12 -2.47 26.73
N VAL A 604 -10.73 -2.65 25.55
CA VAL A 604 -11.60 -3.78 25.24
C VAL A 604 -10.78 -4.85 24.55
N LEU A 605 -10.61 -5.98 25.23
CA LEU A 605 -9.94 -7.15 24.69
C LEU A 605 -10.77 -7.74 23.55
N ASP A 606 -10.10 -7.95 22.42
CA ASP A 606 -10.58 -8.76 21.31
C ASP A 606 -9.56 -9.86 21.04
N ASP A 607 -9.96 -11.10 21.30
CA ASP A 607 -9.17 -12.32 21.10
C ASP A 607 -9.66 -13.16 19.90
N SER A 608 -10.54 -12.60 19.06
CA SER A 608 -11.15 -13.31 17.92
C SER A 608 -10.15 -13.75 16.85
N ALA A 609 -9.07 -12.99 16.66
CA ALA A 609 -7.98 -13.31 15.73
C ALA A 609 -6.78 -14.00 16.41
N GLY A 610 -6.93 -14.40 17.68
CA GLY A 610 -5.90 -15.03 18.50
C GLY A 610 -5.69 -14.32 19.84
N PRO A 611 -4.98 -14.95 20.78
CA PRO A 611 -4.74 -14.38 22.09
C PRO A 611 -3.91 -13.09 22.00
N CYS A 612 -4.36 -12.04 22.67
CA CYS A 612 -3.64 -10.78 22.86
C CYS A 612 -3.25 -10.65 24.34
N PRO A 613 -2.07 -11.14 24.78
CA PRO A 613 -1.66 -11.11 26.17
C PRO A 613 -1.55 -9.69 26.72
N ASP A 614 -0.96 -8.78 25.94
CA ASP A 614 -0.81 -7.37 26.31
C ASP A 614 -2.17 -6.70 26.46
N GLY A 615 -3.08 -6.92 25.49
CA GLY A 615 -4.45 -6.40 25.58
C GLY A 615 -5.26 -7.00 26.73
N ALA A 616 -4.97 -8.23 27.15
CA ALA A 616 -5.59 -8.85 28.32
C ALA A 616 -5.09 -8.20 29.62
N ASP A 617 -3.78 -7.92 29.71
CA ASP A 617 -3.20 -7.20 30.83
C ASP A 617 -3.71 -5.75 30.92
N ASP A 618 -3.85 -5.08 29.77
CA ASP A 618 -4.38 -3.71 29.71
C ASP A 618 -5.88 -3.65 30.04
N ALA A 619 -6.66 -4.61 29.57
CA ALA A 619 -8.08 -4.74 29.95
C ALA A 619 -8.25 -5.02 31.46
N LEU A 620 -7.35 -5.81 32.07
CA LEU A 620 -7.34 -6.06 33.52
C LEU A 620 -7.00 -4.83 34.35
N GLY A 621 -6.26 -3.87 33.78
CA GLY A 621 -5.93 -2.59 34.40
C GLY A 621 -7.15 -1.70 34.66
N GLY A 622 -8.26 -1.92 33.93
CA GLY A 622 -9.49 -1.14 34.02
C GLY A 622 -9.37 0.26 33.40
N ALA A 623 -10.31 1.13 33.73
CA ALA A 623 -10.36 2.48 33.16
C ALA A 623 -9.25 3.39 33.72
N ILE A 624 -8.49 4.01 32.83
CA ILE A 624 -7.46 5.01 33.15
C ILE A 624 -7.81 6.35 32.48
N PRO A 625 -7.39 7.51 33.01
CA PRO A 625 -7.61 8.77 32.32
C PRO A 625 -6.78 8.83 31.02
N LYS A 626 -7.39 9.32 29.94
CA LYS A 626 -6.69 9.55 28.66
C LYS A 626 -5.42 10.36 28.89
N GLY A 627 -4.29 9.86 28.39
CA GLY A 627 -2.96 10.45 28.52
C GLY A 627 -2.07 9.73 29.53
N GLU A 628 -2.63 8.85 30.37
CA GLU A 628 -1.85 7.89 31.17
C GLU A 628 -1.61 6.60 30.40
N GLU A 629 -0.51 5.91 30.71
CA GLU A 629 -0.14 4.63 30.11
C GLU A 629 -0.91 3.48 30.76
N PHE A 630 -1.38 2.55 29.93
CA PHE A 630 -1.90 1.26 30.40
C PHE A 630 -0.77 0.38 30.99
N PRO A 631 -1.07 -0.71 31.72
CA PRO A 631 -0.07 -1.59 32.33
C PRO A 631 1.10 -2.02 31.42
N THR A 632 0.85 -2.18 30.12
CA THR A 632 1.89 -2.56 29.13
C THR A 632 2.70 -1.38 28.60
N GLY A 633 2.38 -0.15 28.98
CA GLY A 633 3.05 1.09 28.54
C GLY A 633 2.42 1.77 27.31
N HIS A 634 1.37 1.18 26.73
CA HIS A 634 0.69 1.74 25.56
C HIS A 634 -0.37 2.77 25.97
N LEU A 635 -0.62 3.77 25.12
CA LEU A 635 -1.69 4.78 25.32
C LEU A 635 -3.03 4.35 24.72
N HIS A 636 -2.98 3.57 23.64
CA HIS A 636 -4.13 3.03 22.93
C HIS A 636 -3.71 1.77 22.16
N PRO A 637 -4.65 0.90 21.73
CA PRO A 637 -4.35 -0.20 20.84
C PRO A 637 -3.83 0.31 19.48
N PRO A 638 -3.05 -0.49 18.73
CA PRO A 638 -2.67 -1.87 19.00
C PRO A 638 -1.42 -1.99 19.90
N ALA A 639 -1.39 -3.00 20.78
CA ALA A 639 -0.20 -3.31 21.59
C ALA A 639 0.89 -4.08 20.82
N HIS A 640 0.50 -4.74 19.72
CA HIS A 640 1.39 -5.49 18.84
C HIS A 640 0.74 -5.63 17.44
N GLY A 641 1.49 -6.05 16.42
CA GLY A 641 1.01 -6.07 15.03
C GLY A 641 -0.31 -6.82 14.78
N ASN A 642 -0.60 -7.88 15.54
CA ASN A 642 -1.86 -8.64 15.40
C ASN A 642 -2.95 -8.23 16.39
N CYS A 643 -2.82 -7.09 17.08
CA CYS A 643 -3.77 -6.68 18.11
C CYS A 643 -5.01 -6.07 17.44
N ARG A 644 -6.17 -6.70 17.64
CA ARG A 644 -7.47 -6.17 17.20
C ARG A 644 -8.21 -5.43 18.31
N CYS A 645 -7.62 -5.27 19.49
CA CYS A 645 -8.31 -4.63 20.62
C CYS A 645 -8.79 -3.21 20.31
N LEU A 646 -9.75 -2.75 21.10
CA LEU A 646 -10.42 -1.48 20.89
C LEU A 646 -10.33 -0.61 22.14
N LEU A 647 -10.03 0.67 21.96
CA LEU A 647 -10.19 1.66 23.01
C LEU A 647 -11.65 2.14 23.05
N VAL A 648 -12.23 2.28 24.24
CA VAL A 648 -13.54 2.92 24.41
C VAL A 648 -13.50 4.00 25.49
N PRO A 649 -14.22 5.12 25.31
CA PRO A 649 -14.42 6.08 26.38
C PRO A 649 -15.35 5.50 27.45
N GLY A 650 -15.13 5.88 28.71
CA GLY A 650 -15.96 5.48 29.85
C GLY A 650 -15.39 4.33 30.66
N VAL A 651 -16.13 3.97 31.72
CA VAL A 651 -15.84 2.82 32.58
C VAL A 651 -16.78 1.71 32.15
N LEU A 652 -16.24 0.65 31.54
CA LEU A 652 -17.01 -0.55 31.21
C LEU A 652 -17.35 -1.36 32.46
#